data_AF-A0A1I2I8L1-F1
#
_entry.id   AF-A0A1I2I8L1-F1
#
_cell.length_a   1.000
_cell.length_b   1.000
_cell.length_c   1.000
_cell.angle_alpha   90.00
_cell.angle_beta   90.00
_cell.angle_gamma   90.00
#
_symmetry.space_group_name_H-M   'P 1'
#
loop_
_entity.id
_entity.type
_entity.pdbx_description
1 polymer ?
#
loop_
_entity_poly.entity_id
_entity_poly.type
_entity_poly.pdbx_seq_one_letter_code
_entity_poly.pdbx_strand_id
1 'polypeptide(L)'
;MKPESLRRLVVAPLSAILAAAMMLCACGGGAIPTTPCTGQCGTDTPQHLTVADVQKVIAQAVAEAQARNAKATIAVVDRVGNVLGVFAMHGANPGALRVDSGRAVVGGLDGIEFRSLLTSLGYPDVQAGVDGVAALMAIAKAITGAYLSSEGNAFTTRTASQIVQEFFNPGEFDQPGGPLFGVQFSQLPCSDLAARFTGSRPSPGPHRSPLGLSADPGGFPLYKNGVPVGGIGVLADGVYGLDLDLRDTDQDLDELIALAGTIGFDAPQDRRADRITVAGKTLRYSDARPSDLLTRAADAPAFASLDGVSGRRLAVPGYTGDDGLVAGLAFGQPASGIRPATGPLAALDGFVLVDAANQNRFPARAATDAAATGSAALTAVEVQTLLEEALGIANRARAQIRRPLSTPARVSIAVVDTYGSVLGIVRSRDAPVFGIDVALQKARSAMFFSHPSAASDLQSAPDITYLGNGATQSIADYAPATRQFFGLPDILDGAYGFASRSIGNFARPYFPDGIRGSPNGPIAKPIAQWSPFNVGLQLDLDYTAIVTHLLFVLGVGPDVAAGGCTALPSPSGSGPSRLANGLQIFAGGIPLYRGNQLVGGIGVSGDGIDQDDMIAFLGTYHAALRLGSGLATAPPAMRADTIVRRDDVGEPVHLRYVQCPQAPFLDTDEQNVCDGK
;
A
#
# COMPACT_ATOMS: atom_id res chain seq x y z
N MET A 1 -54.25 49.30 -18.09
CA MET A 1 -55.43 49.05 -18.95
C MET A 1 -55.26 47.70 -19.62
N LYS A 2 -56.10 46.72 -19.28
CA LYS A 2 -56.40 45.52 -20.10
C LYS A 2 -57.54 45.89 -21.09
N PRO A 3 -57.68 45.25 -22.27
CA PRO A 3 -58.26 43.89 -22.45
C PRO A 3 -57.52 43.04 -23.52
N GLU A 4 -57.35 41.72 -23.42
CA GLU A 4 -58.27 40.58 -23.58
C GLU A 4 -59.00 40.44 -24.94
N SER A 5 -58.65 39.40 -25.74
CA SER A 5 -59.62 38.51 -26.40
C SER A 5 -58.98 37.20 -26.91
N LEU A 6 -59.53 36.07 -26.46
CA LEU A 6 -59.27 34.68 -26.88
C LEU A 6 -59.84 34.34 -28.27
N ARG A 7 -59.26 33.34 -28.96
CA ARG A 7 -60.01 32.33 -29.74
C ARG A 7 -59.35 30.92 -29.67
N ARG A 8 -60.21 29.94 -29.36
CA ARG A 8 -60.07 28.46 -29.35
C ARG A 8 -59.99 27.92 -30.82
N LEU A 9 -59.73 26.66 -31.22
CA LEU A 9 -59.71 25.30 -30.64
C LEU A 9 -59.04 24.32 -31.66
N VAL A 10 -58.20 23.39 -31.18
CA VAL A 10 -57.93 21.95 -31.51
C VAL A 10 -58.40 21.30 -32.85
N VAL A 11 -57.54 20.46 -33.47
CA VAL A 11 -57.70 19.01 -33.81
C VAL A 11 -56.74 18.57 -34.96
N ALA A 12 -55.94 17.52 -34.72
CA ALA A 12 -55.05 16.78 -35.67
C ALA A 12 -55.83 15.69 -36.47
N PRO A 13 -55.33 14.96 -37.51
CA PRO A 13 -54.22 13.98 -37.35
C PRO A 13 -53.34 13.64 -38.60
N LEU A 14 -52.33 12.82 -38.32
CA LEU A 14 -51.43 11.98 -39.14
C LEU A 14 -51.95 11.42 -40.50
N SER A 15 -51.08 11.35 -41.53
CA SER A 15 -50.51 10.09 -42.11
C SER A 15 -50.06 10.16 -43.60
N ALA A 16 -49.06 9.32 -43.93
CA ALA A 16 -48.56 8.81 -45.24
C ALA A 16 -47.52 9.66 -46.00
N ILE A 17 -46.20 9.35 -46.01
CA ILE A 17 -45.42 8.21 -46.57
C ILE A 17 -45.16 8.31 -48.09
N LEU A 18 -43.91 8.61 -48.45
CA LEU A 18 -43.01 8.01 -49.47
C LEU A 18 -41.81 8.99 -49.65
N ALA A 19 -40.54 8.67 -49.91
CA ALA A 19 -39.61 7.54 -49.77
C ALA A 19 -38.36 7.96 -50.59
N ALA A 20 -37.17 7.52 -50.14
CA ALA A 20 -35.90 7.48 -50.90
C ALA A 20 -35.19 8.84 -51.20
N ALA A 21 -33.89 9.03 -51.02
CA ALA A 21 -32.81 8.18 -50.52
C ALA A 21 -31.56 9.05 -50.25
N MET A 22 -30.88 8.85 -49.11
CA MET A 22 -29.41 8.94 -48.99
C MET A 22 -28.97 7.94 -47.90
N MET A 23 -28.37 6.81 -48.31
CA MET A 23 -27.62 5.89 -47.45
C MET A 23 -26.25 6.54 -47.14
N LEU A 24 -25.80 6.64 -45.88
CA LEU A 24 -25.21 5.60 -45.01
C LEU A 24 -23.90 4.99 -45.54
N CYS A 25 -22.79 5.49 -44.99
CA CYS A 25 -21.62 4.71 -44.60
C CYS A 25 -21.05 5.32 -43.30
N ALA A 26 -21.60 4.92 -42.16
CA ALA A 26 -20.98 5.10 -40.85
C ALA A 26 -20.96 3.74 -40.17
N CYS A 27 -19.82 3.06 -40.25
CA CYS A 27 -19.53 1.84 -39.52
C CYS A 27 -18.53 2.14 -38.41
N GLY A 28 -18.83 1.69 -37.19
CA GLY A 28 -17.83 1.32 -36.20
C GLY A 28 -17.47 2.37 -35.16
N GLY A 29 -18.27 2.46 -34.10
CA GLY A 29 -17.94 3.22 -32.90
C GLY A 29 -18.98 2.96 -31.81
N GLY A 30 -19.15 1.69 -31.43
CA GLY A 30 -20.08 1.28 -30.38
C GLY A 30 -19.64 1.85 -29.04
N ALA A 31 -20.23 2.97 -28.63
CA ALA A 31 -20.24 3.39 -27.24
C ALA A 31 -21.18 2.46 -26.48
N ILE A 32 -20.63 1.54 -25.69
CA ILE A 32 -21.41 0.86 -24.65
C ILE A 32 -21.62 1.89 -23.54
N PRO A 33 -22.86 2.19 -23.12
CA PRO A 33 -23.09 2.95 -21.91
C PRO A 33 -22.80 2.02 -20.73
N THR A 34 -21.53 1.86 -20.35
CA THR A 34 -21.17 1.10 -19.15
C THR A 34 -21.44 1.98 -17.94
N THR A 35 -22.33 1.54 -17.05
CA THR A 35 -22.33 2.03 -15.67
C THR A 35 -20.89 2.03 -15.16
N PRO A 36 -20.34 3.17 -14.70
CA PRO A 36 -18.96 3.22 -14.27
C PRO A 36 -18.74 2.21 -13.14
N CYS A 37 -17.72 1.36 -13.25
CA CYS A 37 -17.34 0.45 -12.17
C CYS A 37 -16.92 1.28 -10.95
N THR A 38 -17.63 1.15 -9.84
CA THR A 38 -17.38 1.90 -8.59
C THR A 38 -17.12 0.99 -7.39
N GLY A 39 -16.81 -0.29 -7.64
CA GLY A 39 -16.41 -1.30 -6.67
C GLY A 39 -17.16 -2.64 -6.76
N GLN A 40 -18.14 -2.78 -7.63
CA GLN A 40 -19.02 -3.96 -7.71
C GLN A 40 -18.75 -4.83 -8.94
N CYS A 41 -18.19 -4.27 -10.02
CA CYS A 41 -18.08 -4.95 -11.31
C CYS A 41 -17.32 -6.28 -11.22
N GLY A 42 -16.20 -6.30 -10.50
CA GLY A 42 -15.36 -7.48 -10.35
C GLY A 42 -16.00 -8.56 -9.46
N THR A 43 -16.93 -8.19 -8.58
CA THR A 43 -17.70 -9.17 -7.79
C THR A 43 -18.84 -9.76 -8.61
N ASP A 44 -19.54 -8.91 -9.36
CA ASP A 44 -20.74 -9.29 -10.13
C ASP A 44 -20.37 -10.05 -11.41
N THR A 45 -19.29 -9.66 -12.07
CA THR A 45 -18.74 -10.32 -13.26
C THR A 45 -17.25 -10.61 -13.03
N PRO A 46 -16.90 -11.71 -12.36
CA PRO A 46 -15.52 -12.02 -11.97
C PRO A 46 -14.54 -11.99 -13.15
N GLN A 47 -13.51 -11.16 -13.03
CA GLN A 47 -12.44 -11.01 -14.01
C GLN A 47 -11.12 -11.55 -13.46
N HIS A 48 -10.29 -12.14 -14.33
CA HIS A 48 -8.93 -12.56 -14.00
C HIS A 48 -8.05 -12.57 -15.27
N LEU A 49 -6.73 -12.64 -15.07
CA LEU A 49 -5.77 -12.86 -16.16
C LEU A 49 -5.70 -14.36 -16.47
N THR A 50 -5.95 -14.73 -17.72
CA THR A 50 -5.70 -16.09 -18.23
C THR A 50 -4.21 -16.27 -18.56
N VAL A 51 -3.75 -17.51 -18.77
CA VAL A 51 -2.38 -17.76 -19.24
C VAL A 51 -2.09 -17.02 -20.56
N ALA A 52 -3.06 -16.96 -21.47
CA ALA A 52 -2.91 -16.24 -22.74
C ALA A 52 -2.77 -14.72 -22.53
N ASP A 53 -3.45 -14.16 -21.53
CA ASP A 53 -3.28 -12.75 -21.17
C ASP A 53 -1.87 -12.49 -20.62
N VAL A 54 -1.38 -13.34 -19.72
CA VAL A 54 -0.01 -13.24 -19.15
C VAL A 54 1.03 -13.34 -20.26
N GLN A 55 0.86 -14.29 -21.18
CA GLN A 55 1.71 -14.44 -22.38
C GLN A 55 1.71 -13.18 -23.24
N LYS A 56 0.53 -12.57 -23.47
CA LYS A 56 0.38 -11.35 -24.27
C LYS A 56 1.08 -10.15 -23.60
N VAL A 57 0.85 -9.94 -22.30
CA VAL A 57 1.48 -8.87 -21.52
C VAL A 57 3.00 -8.97 -21.60
N ILE A 58 3.57 -10.16 -21.37
CA ILE A 58 5.01 -10.39 -21.45
C ILE A 58 5.52 -10.19 -22.88
N ALA A 59 4.84 -10.74 -23.89
CA ALA A 59 5.29 -10.65 -25.28
C ALA A 59 5.33 -9.22 -25.81
N GLN A 60 4.35 -8.38 -25.44
CA GLN A 60 4.32 -6.96 -25.78
C GLN A 60 5.49 -6.20 -25.13
N ALA A 61 5.76 -6.44 -23.85
CA ALA A 61 6.89 -5.84 -23.15
C ALA A 61 8.24 -6.28 -23.77
N VAL A 62 8.41 -7.57 -24.07
CA VAL A 62 9.64 -8.07 -24.73
C VAL A 62 9.83 -7.44 -26.11
N ALA A 63 8.76 -7.30 -26.91
CA ALA A 63 8.84 -6.66 -28.22
C ALA A 63 9.32 -5.20 -28.12
N GLU A 64 8.75 -4.43 -27.16
CA GLU A 64 9.16 -3.05 -26.93
C GLU A 64 10.62 -2.96 -26.44
N ALA A 65 11.03 -3.84 -25.53
CA ALA A 65 12.41 -3.93 -25.08
C ALA A 65 13.37 -4.19 -26.24
N GLN A 66 13.05 -5.15 -27.13
CA GLN A 66 13.85 -5.45 -28.31
C GLN A 66 13.94 -4.28 -29.28
N ALA A 67 12.82 -3.60 -29.54
CA ALA A 67 12.79 -2.42 -30.42
C ALA A 67 13.65 -1.27 -29.87
N ARG A 68 13.79 -1.18 -28.55
CA ARG A 68 14.66 -0.22 -27.85
C ARG A 68 16.11 -0.68 -27.72
N ASN A 69 16.46 -1.84 -28.26
CA ASN A 69 17.78 -2.46 -28.05
C ASN A 69 18.11 -2.64 -26.54
N ALA A 70 17.08 -2.94 -25.76
CA ALA A 70 17.12 -3.15 -24.32
C ALA A 70 16.82 -4.60 -23.96
N LYS A 71 17.07 -4.95 -22.69
CA LYS A 71 16.80 -6.27 -22.13
C LYS A 71 16.20 -6.09 -20.75
N ALA A 72 15.10 -6.79 -20.50
CA ALA A 72 14.31 -6.58 -19.30
C ALA A 72 14.05 -7.88 -18.54
N THR A 73 13.83 -7.74 -17.24
CA THR A 73 13.13 -8.70 -16.39
C THR A 73 11.70 -8.20 -16.19
N ILE A 74 10.72 -9.04 -16.51
CA ILE A 74 9.30 -8.68 -16.53
C ILE A 74 8.56 -9.61 -15.57
N ALA A 75 7.75 -9.06 -14.68
CA ALA A 75 6.88 -9.80 -13.77
C ALA A 75 5.42 -9.42 -13.99
N VAL A 76 4.52 -10.41 -13.90
CA VAL A 76 3.07 -10.22 -13.94
C VAL A 76 2.46 -10.87 -12.71
N VAL A 77 1.58 -10.14 -12.02
CA VAL A 77 0.88 -10.61 -10.82
C VAL A 77 -0.63 -10.48 -10.98
N ASP A 78 -1.40 -11.30 -10.25
CA ASP A 78 -2.84 -11.09 -10.14
C ASP A 78 -3.21 -10.04 -9.07
N ARG A 79 -4.51 -9.80 -8.91
CA ARG A 79 -5.06 -8.79 -7.99
C ARG A 79 -4.68 -8.99 -6.52
N VAL A 80 -4.39 -10.22 -6.09
CA VAL A 80 -4.02 -10.57 -4.71
C VAL A 80 -2.56 -10.99 -4.57
N GLY A 81 -1.75 -10.70 -5.60
CA GLY A 81 -0.29 -10.79 -5.55
C GLY A 81 0.26 -12.18 -5.86
N ASN A 82 -0.53 -13.11 -6.41
CA ASN A 82 0.05 -14.32 -6.97
C ASN A 82 0.94 -13.92 -8.16
N VAL A 83 2.19 -14.37 -8.17
CA VAL A 83 3.08 -14.14 -9.31
C VAL A 83 2.72 -15.13 -10.41
N LEU A 84 2.18 -14.62 -11.51
CA LEU A 84 1.66 -15.41 -12.62
C LEU A 84 2.74 -15.80 -13.63
N GLY A 85 3.83 -15.05 -13.63
CA GLY A 85 5.00 -15.32 -14.45
C GLY A 85 6.08 -14.27 -14.25
N VAL A 86 7.32 -14.73 -14.32
CA VAL A 86 8.51 -13.89 -14.45
C VAL A 86 9.27 -14.32 -15.69
N PHE A 87 9.66 -13.37 -16.52
CA PHE A 87 10.42 -13.59 -17.75
C PHE A 87 11.67 -12.72 -17.75
N ALA A 88 12.84 -13.33 -17.87
CA ALA A 88 14.11 -12.64 -17.95
C ALA A 88 14.67 -12.78 -19.38
N MET A 89 14.85 -11.66 -20.07
CA MET A 89 15.54 -11.63 -21.37
C MET A 89 17.01 -12.04 -21.23
N HIS A 90 17.59 -12.67 -22.26
CA HIS A 90 18.97 -13.16 -22.19
C HIS A 90 19.99 -12.03 -21.98
N GLY A 91 20.64 -12.03 -20.81
CA GLY A 91 21.61 -11.01 -20.42
C GLY A 91 20.96 -9.67 -20.05
N ALA A 92 19.73 -9.68 -19.52
CA ALA A 92 19.14 -8.53 -18.85
C ALA A 92 20.02 -8.08 -17.68
N ASN A 93 19.98 -6.77 -17.38
CA ASN A 93 20.77 -6.14 -16.30
C ASN A 93 22.28 -6.48 -16.35
N PRO A 94 22.96 -6.29 -17.50
CA PRO A 94 24.37 -6.66 -17.65
C PRO A 94 25.32 -5.74 -16.86
N GLY A 95 24.86 -4.54 -16.48
CA GLY A 95 25.61 -3.54 -15.73
C GLY A 95 25.49 -3.70 -14.22
N ALA A 96 25.62 -2.57 -13.52
CA ALA A 96 25.34 -2.47 -12.09
C ALA A 96 23.84 -2.64 -11.86
N LEU A 97 23.47 -3.52 -10.93
CA LEU A 97 22.10 -3.65 -10.44
C LEU A 97 22.08 -3.05 -9.04
N ARG A 98 21.31 -1.98 -8.80
CA ARG A 98 21.40 -1.24 -7.53
C ARG A 98 20.08 -0.67 -7.04
N VAL A 99 19.98 -0.49 -5.72
CA VAL A 99 19.02 0.43 -5.12
C VAL A 99 19.68 1.80 -5.05
N ASP A 100 19.06 2.82 -5.63
CA ASP A 100 19.62 4.18 -5.66
C ASP A 100 18.48 5.21 -5.60
N SER A 101 18.44 6.01 -4.53
CA SER A 101 17.45 7.08 -4.43
C SER A 101 17.75 8.32 -5.26
N GLY A 102 18.94 8.42 -5.87
CA GLY A 102 19.43 9.63 -6.52
C GLY A 102 19.88 10.72 -5.54
N ARG A 103 19.89 10.45 -4.22
CA ARG A 103 20.21 11.44 -3.16
C ARG A 103 21.64 11.36 -2.63
N ALA A 104 22.50 10.52 -3.24
CA ALA A 104 23.84 10.22 -2.75
C ALA A 104 23.88 9.72 -1.29
N VAL A 105 22.81 9.01 -0.88
CA VAL A 105 22.70 8.36 0.42
C VAL A 105 23.27 6.95 0.31
N VAL A 106 24.00 6.51 1.34
CA VAL A 106 24.42 5.12 1.48
C VAL A 106 24.09 4.69 2.91
N GLY A 107 23.19 3.72 3.04
CA GLY A 107 22.65 3.27 4.32
C GLY A 107 21.22 2.72 4.16
N GLY A 108 20.77 1.91 5.11
CA GLY A 108 19.54 1.14 4.92
C GLY A 108 19.65 0.26 3.69
N LEU A 109 18.66 0.37 2.79
CA LEU A 109 18.67 -0.32 1.49
C LEU A 109 19.36 0.51 0.39
N ASP A 110 19.63 1.80 0.61
CA ASP A 110 20.14 2.72 -0.39
C ASP A 110 21.65 2.52 -0.65
N GLY A 111 22.03 2.55 -1.93
CA GLY A 111 23.41 2.38 -2.37
C GLY A 111 23.90 0.92 -2.41
N ILE A 112 23.00 -0.07 -2.23
CA ILE A 112 23.37 -1.49 -2.41
C ILE A 112 23.55 -1.77 -3.90
N GLU A 113 24.75 -2.22 -4.29
CA GLU A 113 25.04 -2.74 -5.64
C GLU A 113 25.19 -4.27 -5.59
N PHE A 114 24.26 -4.97 -6.23
CA PHE A 114 24.08 -6.40 -6.04
C PHE A 114 25.13 -7.24 -6.75
N ARG A 115 25.72 -6.80 -7.86
CA ARG A 115 26.74 -7.59 -8.55
C ARG A 115 28.02 -7.69 -7.73
N SER A 116 28.46 -6.57 -7.15
CA SER A 116 29.57 -6.48 -6.21
C SER A 116 29.29 -7.26 -4.94
N LEU A 117 28.08 -7.13 -4.38
CA LEU A 117 27.65 -7.90 -3.21
C LEU A 117 27.70 -9.41 -3.46
N LEU A 118 27.13 -9.89 -4.56
CA LEU A 118 27.14 -11.31 -4.91
C LEU A 118 28.57 -11.82 -5.12
N THR A 119 29.43 -11.01 -5.74
CA THR A 119 30.84 -11.34 -5.96
C THR A 119 31.60 -11.42 -4.62
N SER A 120 31.38 -10.47 -3.71
CA SER A 120 32.04 -10.44 -2.39
C SER A 120 31.59 -11.58 -1.48
N LEU A 121 30.35 -12.02 -1.63
CA LEU A 121 29.80 -13.21 -0.95
C LEU A 121 30.27 -14.53 -1.59
N GLY A 122 31.02 -14.51 -2.70
CA GLY A 122 31.47 -15.71 -3.40
C GLY A 122 30.33 -16.49 -4.06
N TYR A 123 29.27 -15.80 -4.51
CA TYR A 123 28.13 -16.43 -5.14
C TYR A 123 28.52 -17.13 -6.46
N PRO A 124 28.26 -18.44 -6.64
CA PRO A 124 28.83 -19.22 -7.75
C PRO A 124 28.44 -18.75 -9.15
N ASP A 125 27.20 -18.29 -9.32
CA ASP A 125 26.68 -17.75 -10.58
C ASP A 125 26.12 -16.35 -10.36
N VAL A 126 27.01 -15.36 -10.41
CA VAL A 126 26.66 -13.95 -10.18
C VAL A 126 25.54 -13.48 -11.12
N GLN A 127 25.49 -13.96 -12.36
CA GLN A 127 24.44 -13.54 -13.28
C GLN A 127 23.08 -14.15 -12.90
N ALA A 128 23.03 -15.42 -12.50
CA ALA A 128 21.80 -16.00 -11.98
C ALA A 128 21.32 -15.28 -10.70
N GLY A 129 22.25 -14.86 -9.84
CA GLY A 129 21.93 -14.02 -8.68
C GLY A 129 21.35 -12.67 -9.08
N VAL A 130 21.95 -11.98 -10.05
CA VAL A 130 21.43 -10.73 -10.61
C VAL A 130 20.04 -10.89 -11.23
N ASP A 131 19.81 -11.96 -12.00
CA ASP A 131 18.48 -12.28 -12.56
C ASP A 131 17.44 -12.45 -11.42
N GLY A 132 17.83 -13.11 -10.33
CA GLY A 132 16.99 -13.31 -9.14
C GLY A 132 16.63 -12.01 -8.43
N VAL A 133 17.60 -11.12 -8.19
CA VAL A 133 17.34 -9.81 -7.58
C VAL A 133 16.50 -8.93 -8.49
N ALA A 134 16.79 -8.90 -9.79
CA ALA A 134 15.99 -8.16 -10.77
C ALA A 134 14.54 -8.64 -10.81
N ALA A 135 14.31 -9.93 -10.61
CA ALA A 135 12.96 -10.48 -10.50
C ALA A 135 12.22 -10.00 -9.25
N LEU A 136 12.90 -9.88 -8.10
CA LEU A 136 12.29 -9.31 -6.89
C LEU A 136 11.86 -7.86 -7.11
N MET A 137 12.70 -7.05 -7.75
CA MET A 137 12.39 -5.67 -8.09
C MET A 137 11.19 -5.58 -9.05
N ALA A 138 11.18 -6.38 -10.12
CA ALA A 138 10.05 -6.43 -11.06
C ALA A 138 8.75 -6.90 -10.37
N ILE A 139 8.81 -7.90 -9.47
CA ILE A 139 7.64 -8.36 -8.70
C ILE A 139 7.13 -7.24 -7.79
N ALA A 140 8.02 -6.51 -7.09
CA ALA A 140 7.63 -5.39 -6.22
C ALA A 140 6.93 -4.28 -7.01
N LYS A 141 7.43 -3.94 -8.21
CA LYS A 141 6.78 -2.99 -9.13
C LYS A 141 5.39 -3.48 -9.57
N ALA A 142 5.26 -4.75 -9.94
CA ALA A 142 4.00 -5.36 -10.37
C ALA A 142 2.95 -5.36 -9.25
N ILE A 143 3.35 -5.78 -8.05
CA ILE A 143 2.50 -5.76 -6.86
C ILE A 143 2.06 -4.34 -6.53
N THR A 144 2.94 -3.35 -6.67
CA THR A 144 2.60 -1.95 -6.40
C THR A 144 1.46 -1.47 -7.28
N GLY A 145 1.54 -1.70 -8.60
CA GLY A 145 0.44 -1.38 -9.51
C GLY A 145 -0.85 -2.11 -9.14
N ALA A 146 -0.76 -3.42 -8.87
CA ALA A 146 -1.91 -4.25 -8.51
C ALA A 146 -2.57 -3.82 -7.19
N TYR A 147 -1.80 -3.48 -6.16
CA TYR A 147 -2.28 -3.31 -4.80
C TYR A 147 -2.77 -1.89 -4.48
N LEU A 148 -2.18 -0.87 -5.09
CA LEU A 148 -2.59 0.53 -4.92
C LEU A 148 -3.87 0.87 -5.68
N SER A 149 -4.22 0.07 -6.68
CA SER A 149 -5.36 0.30 -7.56
C SER A 149 -6.66 -0.34 -7.06
N SER A 150 -7.78 0.16 -7.56
CA SER A 150 -9.15 -0.30 -7.28
C SER A 150 -10.06 -0.03 -8.48
N GLU A 151 -11.34 -0.40 -8.44
CA GLU A 151 -12.28 0.08 -9.46
C GLU A 151 -12.44 1.61 -9.42
N GLY A 152 -12.12 2.25 -8.29
CA GLY A 152 -12.20 3.70 -8.08
C GLY A 152 -10.98 4.51 -8.50
N ASN A 153 -9.80 3.89 -8.66
CA ASN A 153 -8.54 4.57 -8.97
C ASN A 153 -7.53 3.64 -9.62
N ALA A 154 -6.61 4.21 -10.39
CA ALA A 154 -5.48 3.51 -10.97
C ALA A 154 -4.20 4.27 -10.64
N PHE A 155 -3.35 3.64 -9.84
CA PHE A 155 -2.07 4.17 -9.39
C PHE A 155 -0.92 3.27 -9.86
N THR A 156 0.19 3.90 -10.19
CA THR A 156 1.42 3.26 -10.69
C THR A 156 2.54 3.45 -9.69
N THR A 157 3.71 2.90 -9.97
CA THR A 157 4.91 3.20 -9.19
C THR A 157 5.34 4.67 -9.26
N ARG A 158 5.00 5.42 -10.32
CA ARG A 158 5.19 6.90 -10.33
C ARG A 158 4.30 7.60 -9.31
N THR A 159 3.05 7.16 -9.19
CA THR A 159 2.17 7.67 -8.14
C THR A 159 2.75 7.40 -6.77
N ALA A 160 3.27 6.17 -6.56
CA ALA A 160 3.95 5.80 -5.32
C ALA A 160 5.19 6.67 -5.07
N SER A 161 6.03 6.91 -6.09
CA SER A 161 7.20 7.79 -6.01
C SER A 161 6.86 9.17 -5.43
N GLN A 162 5.84 9.82 -5.98
CA GLN A 162 5.44 11.18 -5.58
C GLN A 162 5.00 11.26 -4.12
N ILE A 163 4.31 10.23 -3.61
CA ILE A 163 3.63 10.29 -2.30
C ILE A 163 4.46 9.79 -1.13
N VAL A 164 5.70 9.36 -1.35
CA VAL A 164 6.59 8.82 -0.30
C VAL A 164 7.76 9.74 0.07
N GLN A 165 7.81 10.92 -0.54
CA GLN A 165 8.95 11.82 -0.49
C GLN A 165 8.93 12.73 0.75
N GLU A 166 10.06 13.40 1.03
CA GLU A 166 10.22 14.33 2.14
C GLU A 166 9.30 15.55 2.06
N PHE A 167 8.89 15.93 0.84
CA PHE A 167 7.91 16.98 0.57
C PHE A 167 6.87 16.47 -0.43
N PHE A 168 5.60 16.84 -0.24
CA PHE A 168 4.54 16.42 -1.13
C PHE A 168 4.49 17.31 -2.37
N ASN A 169 4.79 16.65 -3.48
CA ASN A 169 5.54 17.11 -4.65
C ASN A 169 7.05 17.30 -4.37
N PRO A 170 7.89 16.36 -4.83
CA PRO A 170 9.33 16.55 -4.92
C PRO A 170 9.71 17.88 -5.60
N GLY A 171 10.71 18.56 -5.05
CA GLY A 171 11.19 19.85 -5.54
C GLY A 171 10.39 21.06 -5.04
N GLU A 172 9.23 20.87 -4.43
CA GLU A 172 8.55 21.92 -3.66
C GLU A 172 9.10 21.98 -2.24
N PHE A 173 9.16 23.18 -1.65
CA PHE A 173 9.67 23.41 -0.30
C PHE A 173 8.57 23.97 0.60
N ASP A 174 8.76 23.85 1.91
CA ASP A 174 7.85 24.41 2.92
C ASP A 174 6.41 23.85 2.83
N GLN A 175 6.29 22.57 2.48
CA GLN A 175 5.05 21.81 2.39
C GLN A 175 5.21 20.48 3.15
N PRO A 176 4.15 19.91 3.75
CA PRO A 176 4.26 18.61 4.42
C PRO A 176 4.81 17.51 3.51
N GLY A 177 5.44 16.49 4.09
CA GLY A 177 5.91 15.31 3.36
C GLY A 177 4.78 14.54 2.68
N GLY A 178 5.18 13.64 1.77
CA GLY A 178 4.27 12.76 1.04
C GLY A 178 3.29 12.04 1.99
N PRO A 179 2.00 11.90 1.61
CA PRO A 179 0.97 11.38 2.51
C PRO A 179 1.18 9.92 2.90
N LEU A 180 1.85 9.12 2.07
CA LEU A 180 2.15 7.71 2.34
C LEU A 180 3.66 7.46 2.54
N PHE A 181 4.38 8.46 3.05
CA PHE A 181 5.77 8.32 3.46
C PHE A 181 6.02 7.03 4.27
N GLY A 182 6.97 6.22 3.82
CA GLY A 182 7.32 4.94 4.45
C GLY A 182 6.39 3.77 4.12
N VAL A 183 5.42 3.91 3.21
CA VAL A 183 4.54 2.80 2.79
C VAL A 183 5.29 1.68 2.08
N GLN A 184 6.51 1.95 1.60
CA GLN A 184 7.40 0.95 1.02
C GLN A 184 7.64 -0.22 1.98
N PHE A 185 7.70 0.04 3.30
CA PHE A 185 7.89 -0.98 4.33
C PHE A 185 6.57 -1.57 4.81
N SER A 186 5.74 -1.97 3.85
CA SER A 186 4.50 -2.74 4.02
C SER A 186 4.46 -3.89 3.04
N GLN A 187 3.53 -4.82 3.20
CA GLN A 187 3.49 -6.07 2.40
C GLN A 187 4.78 -6.88 2.55
N LEU A 188 5.42 -6.79 3.73
CA LEU A 188 6.75 -7.32 3.97
C LEU A 188 6.81 -8.84 3.81
N PRO A 189 7.96 -9.39 3.39
CA PRO A 189 8.08 -10.84 3.17
C PRO A 189 7.91 -11.69 4.43
N CYS A 190 8.13 -11.06 5.59
CA CYS A 190 8.02 -11.61 6.93
C CYS A 190 6.64 -11.40 7.58
N SER A 191 5.69 -10.69 6.92
CA SER A 191 4.36 -10.42 7.48
C SER A 191 3.67 -11.71 7.96
N ASP A 192 3.02 -11.63 9.12
CA ASP A 192 2.15 -12.68 9.68
C ASP A 192 0.74 -12.64 9.09
N LEU A 193 0.44 -11.65 8.27
CA LEU A 193 -0.82 -11.54 7.54
C LEU A 193 -0.67 -12.03 6.09
N ALA A 194 0.43 -11.72 5.42
CA ALA A 194 0.58 -12.04 4.01
C ALA A 194 0.79 -13.55 3.78
N ALA A 195 0.09 -14.10 2.79
CA ALA A 195 0.22 -15.49 2.37
C ALA A 195 1.55 -15.72 1.64
N ARG A 196 2.12 -16.91 1.83
CA ARG A 196 3.34 -17.36 1.17
C ARG A 196 3.00 -18.22 -0.04
N PHE A 197 3.87 -18.20 -1.04
CA PHE A 197 3.84 -19.20 -2.09
C PHE A 197 4.17 -20.57 -1.51
N THR A 198 3.31 -21.55 -1.73
CA THR A 198 3.44 -22.91 -1.15
C THR A 198 3.98 -23.93 -2.15
N GLY A 199 4.54 -23.50 -3.29
CA GLY A 199 5.00 -24.41 -4.35
C GLY A 199 3.87 -24.96 -5.23
N SER A 200 2.65 -24.45 -5.09
CA SER A 200 1.47 -24.86 -5.84
C SER A 200 0.98 -23.74 -6.78
N ARG A 201 -0.06 -24.02 -7.57
CA ARG A 201 -0.81 -23.01 -8.35
C ARG A 201 -1.27 -21.82 -7.48
N PRO A 202 -1.67 -20.69 -8.10
CA PRO A 202 -2.19 -19.52 -7.39
C PRO A 202 -3.17 -19.87 -6.29
N SER A 203 -3.04 -19.18 -5.15
CA SER A 203 -3.76 -19.49 -3.93
C SER A 203 -4.38 -18.24 -3.28
N PRO A 204 -5.19 -18.41 -2.22
CA PRO A 204 -5.79 -17.30 -1.48
C PRO A 204 -4.75 -16.31 -0.92
N GLY A 205 -4.91 -15.03 -1.26
CA GLY A 205 -4.04 -13.94 -0.82
C GLY A 205 -4.57 -13.16 0.40
N PRO A 206 -4.09 -11.91 0.63
CA PRO A 206 -3.05 -11.25 -0.16
C PRO A 206 -1.69 -11.94 0.01
N HIS A 207 -0.87 -11.94 -1.04
CA HIS A 207 0.50 -12.44 -1.00
C HIS A 207 1.50 -11.33 -0.67
N ARG A 208 2.62 -11.73 -0.07
CA ARG A 208 3.73 -10.84 0.28
C ARG A 208 4.39 -10.23 -0.95
N SER A 209 5.01 -9.06 -0.78
CA SER A 209 5.94 -8.47 -1.74
C SER A 209 7.38 -8.69 -1.28
N PRO A 210 8.35 -8.93 -2.18
CA PRO A 210 9.73 -9.20 -1.80
C PRO A 210 10.45 -8.01 -1.18
N LEU A 211 10.15 -6.80 -1.66
CA LEU A 211 10.80 -5.56 -1.24
C LEU A 211 9.78 -4.52 -0.75
N GLY A 212 8.57 -4.99 -0.40
CA GLY A 212 7.44 -4.13 -0.09
C GLY A 212 6.92 -3.37 -1.31
N LEU A 213 6.46 -2.13 -1.15
CA LEU A 213 5.97 -1.32 -2.28
C LEU A 213 7.11 -0.53 -2.94
N SER A 214 7.02 -0.38 -4.26
CA SER A 214 8.03 0.25 -5.10
C SER A 214 7.69 1.71 -5.41
N ALA A 215 8.68 2.59 -5.28
CA ALA A 215 8.64 3.96 -5.78
C ALA A 215 9.24 4.08 -7.20
N ASP A 216 9.73 2.98 -7.75
CA ASP A 216 10.56 2.99 -8.94
C ASP A 216 9.69 2.83 -10.22
N PRO A 217 9.79 3.72 -11.22
CA PRO A 217 9.01 3.63 -12.45
C PRO A 217 9.05 2.24 -13.12
N GLY A 218 7.97 1.88 -13.84
CA GLY A 218 7.86 0.56 -14.47
C GLY A 218 6.86 -0.42 -13.85
N GLY A 219 6.05 0.01 -12.88
CA GLY A 219 4.93 -0.77 -12.35
C GLY A 219 3.56 -0.19 -12.72
N PHE A 220 2.74 -0.94 -13.43
CA PHE A 220 1.39 -0.55 -13.86
C PHE A 220 0.31 -1.54 -13.40
N PRO A 221 -0.89 -1.05 -13.05
CA PRO A 221 -2.05 -1.92 -12.88
C PRO A 221 -2.57 -2.42 -14.24
N LEU A 222 -3.12 -3.64 -14.23
CA LEU A 222 -3.79 -4.25 -15.38
C LEU A 222 -5.29 -4.32 -15.12
N TYR A 223 -6.10 -3.90 -16.09
CA TYR A 223 -7.56 -3.84 -16.00
C TYR A 223 -8.23 -4.68 -17.09
N LYS A 224 -9.41 -5.22 -16.78
CA LYS A 224 -10.36 -5.76 -17.76
C LYS A 224 -11.73 -5.17 -17.50
N ASN A 225 -12.32 -4.55 -18.51
CA ASN A 225 -13.68 -3.98 -18.42
C ASN A 225 -13.85 -3.04 -17.21
N GLY A 226 -12.83 -2.24 -16.88
CA GLY A 226 -12.85 -1.33 -15.73
C GLY A 226 -12.58 -1.97 -14.36
N VAL A 227 -12.31 -3.28 -14.31
CA VAL A 227 -11.95 -4.02 -13.08
C VAL A 227 -10.45 -4.26 -13.01
N PRO A 228 -9.75 -3.94 -11.92
CA PRO A 228 -8.34 -4.28 -11.76
C PRO A 228 -8.17 -5.80 -11.60
N VAL A 229 -7.33 -6.41 -12.42
CA VAL A 229 -7.10 -7.87 -12.46
C VAL A 229 -5.68 -8.27 -12.09
N GLY A 230 -4.76 -7.31 -11.94
CA GLY A 230 -3.37 -7.59 -11.64
C GLY A 230 -2.46 -6.39 -11.86
N GLY A 231 -1.17 -6.67 -12.07
CA GLY A 231 -0.17 -5.66 -12.39
C GLY A 231 1.00 -6.25 -13.18
N ILE A 232 1.68 -5.39 -13.93
CA ILE A 232 2.97 -5.65 -14.58
C ILE A 232 4.05 -4.82 -13.90
N GLY A 233 5.23 -5.39 -13.76
CA GLY A 233 6.44 -4.71 -13.29
C GLY A 233 7.62 -5.06 -14.17
N VAL A 234 8.45 -4.07 -14.48
CA VAL A 234 9.61 -4.22 -15.37
C VAL A 234 10.85 -3.64 -14.73
N LEU A 235 11.97 -4.35 -14.87
CA LEU A 235 13.31 -3.85 -14.60
C LEU A 235 14.21 -4.05 -15.81
N ALA A 236 14.72 -2.97 -16.41
CA ALA A 236 15.52 -2.98 -17.63
C ALA A 236 16.75 -2.06 -17.56
N ASP A 237 16.69 -0.98 -16.77
CA ASP A 237 17.79 -0.01 -16.63
C ASP A 237 18.83 -0.37 -15.54
N GLY A 238 18.51 -1.33 -14.67
CA GLY A 238 19.37 -1.80 -13.58
C GLY A 238 19.31 -0.96 -12.30
N VAL A 239 18.36 -0.02 -12.18
CA VAL A 239 18.18 0.82 -10.99
C VAL A 239 16.83 0.54 -10.37
N TYR A 240 16.81 0.29 -9.06
CA TYR A 240 15.60 0.33 -8.25
C TYR A 240 15.57 1.65 -7.49
N GLY A 241 14.94 2.65 -8.09
CA GLY A 241 15.01 4.03 -7.65
C GLY A 241 13.67 4.69 -7.38
N LEU A 242 13.61 5.97 -7.68
CA LEU A 242 12.43 6.82 -7.58
C LEU A 242 12.60 8.05 -8.48
N ASP A 243 11.47 8.65 -8.83
CA ASP A 243 11.40 9.91 -9.56
C ASP A 243 11.49 11.10 -8.58
N LEU A 244 12.55 11.89 -8.71
CA LEU A 244 12.83 13.08 -7.89
C LEU A 244 12.34 14.40 -8.51
N ASP A 245 11.93 14.41 -9.79
CA ASP A 245 11.61 15.66 -10.50
C ASP A 245 10.28 15.56 -11.26
N LEU A 246 9.20 15.99 -10.61
CA LEU A 246 7.88 16.01 -11.26
C LEU A 246 7.70 17.11 -12.32
N ARG A 247 8.71 17.95 -12.56
CA ARG A 247 8.62 19.09 -13.49
C ARG A 247 8.94 18.69 -14.93
N ASP A 248 9.57 17.54 -15.13
CA ASP A 248 9.93 17.06 -16.46
C ASP A 248 8.98 15.94 -16.94
N THR A 249 9.35 15.36 -18.07
CA THR A 249 8.76 14.15 -18.61
C THR A 249 9.93 13.34 -19.14
N ASP A 250 10.35 12.35 -18.35
CA ASP A 250 11.49 11.53 -18.71
C ASP A 250 11.11 10.44 -19.73
N GLN A 251 12.11 9.70 -20.20
CA GLN A 251 11.94 8.52 -21.06
C GLN A 251 12.48 7.29 -20.33
N ASP A 252 11.93 7.02 -19.15
CA ASP A 252 12.28 5.86 -18.35
C ASP A 252 12.05 4.54 -19.11
N LEU A 253 13.09 3.71 -19.16
CA LEU A 253 13.08 2.48 -19.97
C LEU A 253 12.15 1.41 -19.39
N ASP A 254 12.10 1.31 -18.07
CA ASP A 254 11.26 0.35 -17.35
C ASP A 254 9.78 0.70 -17.56
N GLU A 255 9.45 1.99 -17.47
CA GLU A 255 8.12 2.51 -17.69
C GLU A 255 7.63 2.30 -19.13
N LEU A 256 8.44 2.61 -20.14
CA LEU A 256 8.06 2.45 -21.55
C LEU A 256 7.78 0.98 -21.88
N ILE A 257 8.63 0.07 -21.41
CA ILE A 257 8.48 -1.37 -21.61
C ILE A 257 7.26 -1.90 -20.86
N ALA A 258 7.03 -1.46 -19.61
CA ALA A 258 5.86 -1.85 -18.83
C ALA A 258 4.57 -1.35 -19.47
N LEU A 259 4.54 -0.09 -19.94
CA LEU A 259 3.40 0.52 -20.62
C LEU A 259 3.00 -0.26 -21.87
N ALA A 260 3.97 -0.72 -22.68
CA ALA A 260 3.69 -1.57 -23.84
C ALA A 260 2.95 -2.86 -23.46
N GLY A 261 3.30 -3.47 -22.31
CA GLY A 261 2.63 -4.65 -21.77
C GLY A 261 1.21 -4.40 -21.27
N THR A 262 0.79 -3.14 -21.10
CA THR A 262 -0.57 -2.80 -20.65
C THR A 262 -1.59 -2.72 -21.78
N ILE A 263 -1.18 -2.76 -23.06
CA ILE A 263 -2.09 -2.48 -24.18
C ILE A 263 -3.17 -3.57 -24.34
N GLY A 264 -4.43 -3.16 -24.14
CA GLY A 264 -5.60 -4.05 -24.05
C GLY A 264 -5.94 -4.49 -22.63
N PHE A 265 -5.19 -3.99 -21.64
CA PHE A 265 -5.43 -4.10 -20.20
C PHE A 265 -5.34 -2.71 -19.53
N ASP A 266 -5.56 -1.65 -20.30
CA ASP A 266 -5.35 -0.28 -19.88
C ASP A 266 -6.25 0.13 -18.72
N ALA A 267 -5.67 0.86 -17.76
CA ALA A 267 -6.47 1.55 -16.76
C ALA A 267 -7.44 2.56 -17.39
N PRO A 268 -8.72 2.60 -16.97
CA PRO A 268 -9.68 3.60 -17.42
C PRO A 268 -9.14 5.01 -17.23
N GLN A 269 -9.18 5.84 -18.28
CA GLN A 269 -8.57 7.18 -18.28
C GLN A 269 -9.13 8.08 -17.18
N ASP A 270 -10.41 7.95 -16.84
CA ASP A 270 -11.08 8.74 -15.81
C ASP A 270 -10.69 8.32 -14.38
N ARG A 271 -9.98 7.20 -14.20
CA ARG A 271 -9.54 6.67 -12.89
C ARG A 271 -8.04 6.80 -12.64
N ARG A 272 -7.27 7.18 -13.66
CA ARG A 272 -5.81 7.36 -13.53
C ARG A 272 -5.46 8.44 -12.53
N ALA A 273 -4.28 8.31 -11.93
CA ALA A 273 -3.75 9.21 -10.92
C ALA A 273 -3.76 10.69 -11.36
N ASP A 274 -3.51 10.97 -12.64
CA ASP A 274 -3.53 12.32 -13.23
C ASP A 274 -4.92 12.98 -13.24
N ARG A 275 -5.97 12.23 -12.92
CA ARG A 275 -7.34 12.72 -12.73
C ARG A 275 -7.77 12.82 -11.27
N ILE A 276 -6.89 12.47 -10.33
CA ILE A 276 -7.16 12.49 -8.90
C ILE A 276 -6.33 13.60 -8.26
N THR A 277 -6.97 14.39 -7.40
CA THR A 277 -6.33 15.49 -6.69
C THR A 277 -6.23 15.20 -5.20
N VAL A 278 -5.07 15.47 -4.61
CA VAL A 278 -4.80 15.42 -3.18
C VAL A 278 -4.21 16.75 -2.76
N ALA A 279 -4.79 17.40 -1.74
CA ALA A 279 -4.40 18.75 -1.31
C ALA A 279 -4.32 19.78 -2.47
N GLY A 280 -5.22 19.66 -3.45
CA GLY A 280 -5.26 20.52 -4.63
C GLY A 280 -4.21 20.20 -5.72
N LYS A 281 -3.36 19.20 -5.52
CA LYS A 281 -2.33 18.74 -6.46
C LYS A 281 -2.76 17.47 -7.19
N THR A 282 -2.46 17.34 -8.47
CA THR A 282 -2.70 16.10 -9.22
C THR A 282 -1.60 15.08 -8.97
N LEU A 283 -1.94 13.79 -8.98
CA LEU A 283 -0.97 12.71 -8.87
C LEU A 283 -0.40 12.33 -10.24
N ARG A 284 0.86 11.92 -10.31
CA ARG A 284 1.52 11.46 -11.54
C ARG A 284 1.13 10.00 -11.81
N TYR A 285 0.58 9.73 -12.99
CA TYR A 285 0.25 8.37 -13.42
C TYR A 285 1.39 7.77 -14.25
N SER A 286 1.86 8.49 -15.26
CA SER A 286 2.94 8.03 -16.14
C SER A 286 3.53 9.19 -16.93
N ASP A 287 4.80 9.08 -17.27
CA ASP A 287 5.51 10.00 -18.17
C ASP A 287 5.43 9.47 -19.60
N ALA A 288 5.63 8.15 -19.73
CA ALA A 288 5.43 7.40 -20.95
C ALA A 288 4.00 7.49 -21.48
N ARG A 289 3.88 7.65 -22.80
CA ARG A 289 2.59 7.64 -23.53
C ARG A 289 2.59 6.54 -24.58
N PRO A 290 1.42 6.03 -24.99
CA PRO A 290 1.34 5.10 -26.11
C PRO A 290 1.98 5.60 -27.40
N SER A 291 2.07 6.92 -27.60
CA SER A 291 2.77 7.55 -28.73
C SER A 291 4.28 7.40 -28.69
N ASP A 292 4.84 7.11 -27.52
CA ASP A 292 6.28 7.03 -27.29
C ASP A 292 6.81 5.61 -27.53
N LEU A 293 5.90 4.63 -27.69
CA LEU A 293 6.21 3.23 -27.97
C LEU A 293 6.76 3.05 -29.39
N LEU A 294 7.80 2.23 -29.53
CA LEU A 294 8.40 1.90 -30.83
C LEU A 294 7.68 0.73 -31.52
N THR A 295 6.88 -0.02 -30.77
CA THR A 295 6.13 -1.18 -31.25
C THR A 295 4.63 -0.94 -31.29
N ARG A 296 3.96 -1.72 -32.14
CA ARG A 296 2.50 -1.85 -32.10
C ARG A 296 2.14 -3.15 -31.41
N ALA A 297 1.21 -3.10 -30.46
CA ALA A 297 0.75 -4.28 -29.73
C ALA A 297 0.22 -5.43 -30.62
N ALA A 298 -0.30 -5.11 -31.81
CA ALA A 298 -0.76 -6.11 -32.78
C ALA A 298 0.37 -6.88 -33.48
N ASP A 299 1.59 -6.32 -33.48
CA ASP A 299 2.78 -6.92 -34.10
C ASP A 299 3.63 -7.69 -33.09
N ALA A 300 3.24 -7.73 -31.82
CA ALA A 300 3.96 -8.47 -30.80
C ALA A 300 4.00 -9.97 -31.18
N PRO A 301 5.20 -10.60 -31.16
CA PRO A 301 5.33 -12.01 -31.53
C PRO A 301 4.60 -12.90 -30.51
N ALA A 302 4.28 -14.13 -30.92
CA ALA A 302 3.70 -15.10 -30.00
C ALA A 302 4.71 -15.41 -28.88
N PHE A 303 4.25 -15.56 -27.64
CA PHE A 303 5.13 -15.86 -26.50
C PHE A 303 5.99 -17.12 -26.74
N ALA A 304 5.44 -18.14 -27.41
CA ALA A 304 6.15 -19.37 -27.74
C ALA A 304 7.39 -19.18 -28.65
N SER A 305 7.46 -18.10 -29.45
CA SER A 305 8.67 -17.77 -30.21
C SER A 305 9.69 -16.95 -29.43
N LEU A 306 9.34 -16.50 -28.22
CA LEU A 306 10.21 -15.74 -27.33
C LEU A 306 10.85 -16.62 -26.25
N ASP A 307 10.08 -17.55 -25.68
CA ASP A 307 10.54 -18.42 -24.59
C ASP A 307 11.63 -19.40 -25.06
N GLY A 308 12.78 -19.36 -24.39
CA GLY A 308 14.00 -20.08 -24.76
C GLY A 308 14.80 -19.44 -25.91
N VAL A 309 14.31 -18.37 -26.54
CA VAL A 309 14.97 -17.70 -27.68
C VAL A 309 15.43 -16.29 -27.32
N SER A 310 14.50 -15.45 -26.86
CA SER A 310 14.79 -14.06 -26.45
C SER A 310 15.07 -13.94 -24.95
N GLY A 311 14.65 -14.95 -24.20
CA GLY A 311 14.78 -15.02 -22.75
C GLY A 311 14.21 -16.33 -22.25
N ARG A 312 14.05 -16.43 -20.94
CA ARG A 312 13.49 -17.62 -20.28
C ARG A 312 12.51 -17.21 -19.20
N ARG A 313 11.51 -18.07 -18.97
CA ARG A 313 10.76 -18.05 -17.71
C ARG A 313 11.72 -18.28 -16.53
N LEU A 314 11.51 -17.53 -15.45
CA LEU A 314 12.32 -17.61 -14.25
C LEU A 314 11.46 -18.09 -13.07
N ALA A 315 11.87 -19.20 -12.46
CA ALA A 315 11.39 -19.61 -11.16
C ALA A 315 12.06 -18.73 -10.09
N VAL A 316 11.26 -18.14 -9.21
CA VAL A 316 11.73 -17.23 -8.15
C VAL A 316 11.35 -17.87 -6.82
N PRO A 317 12.33 -18.32 -6.01
CA PRO A 317 12.06 -18.99 -4.75
C PRO A 317 11.11 -18.19 -3.87
N GLY A 318 10.04 -18.85 -3.40
CA GLY A 318 9.02 -18.23 -2.55
C GLY A 318 7.99 -17.36 -3.27
N TYR A 319 7.98 -17.32 -4.60
CA TYR A 319 7.04 -16.55 -5.42
C TYR A 319 6.45 -17.33 -6.61
N THR A 320 7.27 -18.12 -7.31
CA THR A 320 6.85 -18.95 -8.44
C THR A 320 7.46 -20.35 -8.34
N GLY A 321 6.85 -21.31 -9.03
CA GLY A 321 7.38 -22.67 -9.21
C GLY A 321 7.87 -22.89 -10.64
N ASP A 322 8.27 -24.13 -10.95
CA ASP A 322 8.70 -24.53 -12.31
C ASP A 322 7.53 -24.70 -13.30
N ASP A 323 6.28 -24.59 -12.80
CA ASP A 323 5.01 -24.81 -13.51
C ASP A 323 4.63 -23.68 -14.51
N GLY A 324 5.62 -23.11 -15.21
CA GLY A 324 5.40 -22.14 -16.27
C GLY A 324 4.53 -20.93 -15.92
N LEU A 325 3.88 -20.35 -16.94
CA LEU A 325 2.95 -19.24 -16.75
C LEU A 325 1.60 -19.78 -16.29
N VAL A 326 1.01 -19.16 -15.26
CA VAL A 326 -0.25 -19.58 -14.66
C VAL A 326 -1.34 -18.51 -14.80
N ALA A 327 -2.61 -18.93 -14.76
CA ALA A 327 -3.74 -17.99 -14.73
C ALA A 327 -3.94 -17.44 -13.33
N GLY A 328 -4.33 -16.18 -13.22
CA GLY A 328 -4.67 -15.54 -11.95
C GLY A 328 -6.04 -15.94 -11.42
N LEU A 329 -6.34 -15.49 -10.20
CA LEU A 329 -7.61 -15.76 -9.53
C LEU A 329 -8.56 -14.57 -9.65
N ALA A 330 -9.85 -14.87 -9.79
CA ALA A 330 -10.87 -13.83 -9.86
C ALA A 330 -11.11 -13.20 -8.49
N PHE A 331 -10.96 -11.88 -8.39
CA PHE A 331 -11.10 -11.13 -7.14
C PHE A 331 -12.54 -11.13 -6.62
N GLY A 332 -12.72 -11.04 -5.30
CA GLY A 332 -14.04 -11.06 -4.67
C GLY A 332 -14.62 -12.47 -4.52
N GLN A 333 -13.86 -13.51 -4.89
CA GLN A 333 -14.23 -14.91 -4.76
C GLN A 333 -13.40 -15.59 -3.66
N PRO A 334 -13.90 -16.67 -3.02
CA PRO A 334 -13.12 -17.41 -2.04
C PRO A 334 -11.73 -17.85 -2.53
N ALA A 335 -11.62 -18.19 -3.82
CA ALA A 335 -10.35 -18.60 -4.42
C ALA A 335 -9.26 -17.51 -4.34
N SER A 336 -9.60 -16.23 -4.46
CA SER A 336 -8.62 -15.14 -4.29
C SER A 336 -8.30 -14.85 -2.82
N GLY A 337 -8.96 -15.52 -1.88
CA GLY A 337 -8.83 -15.27 -0.44
C GLY A 337 -9.57 -14.02 0.05
N ILE A 338 -10.36 -13.36 -0.79
CA ILE A 338 -11.08 -12.13 -0.42
C ILE A 338 -12.48 -12.21 -1.00
N ARG A 339 -13.50 -12.21 -0.14
CA ARG A 339 -14.90 -12.38 -0.53
C ARG A 339 -15.86 -11.52 0.31
N PRO A 340 -17.10 -11.27 -0.14
CA PRO A 340 -18.11 -10.57 0.66
C PRO A 340 -18.33 -11.25 2.01
N ALA A 341 -18.39 -10.49 3.10
CA ALA A 341 -18.58 -10.98 4.46
C ALA A 341 -19.93 -11.69 4.65
N THR A 342 -20.09 -12.35 5.80
CA THR A 342 -21.35 -12.96 6.26
C THR A 342 -21.74 -12.35 7.61
N GLY A 343 -23.01 -12.48 8.01
CA GLY A 343 -23.48 -11.98 9.31
C GLY A 343 -23.53 -10.44 9.37
N PRO A 344 -23.27 -9.82 10.54
CA PRO A 344 -23.42 -8.37 10.73
C PRO A 344 -22.59 -7.52 9.77
N LEU A 345 -21.37 -7.95 9.44
CA LEU A 345 -20.49 -7.22 8.51
C LEU A 345 -21.03 -7.24 7.06
N ALA A 346 -21.85 -8.24 6.69
CA ALA A 346 -22.48 -8.28 5.37
C ALA A 346 -23.54 -7.18 5.20
N ALA A 347 -24.23 -6.81 6.28
CA ALA A 347 -25.20 -5.70 6.27
C ALA A 347 -24.53 -4.34 6.02
N LEU A 348 -23.21 -4.27 6.17
CA LEU A 348 -22.37 -3.09 5.94
C LEU A 348 -21.53 -3.23 4.66
N ASP A 349 -21.91 -4.09 3.71
CA ASP A 349 -21.14 -4.33 2.47
C ASP A 349 -19.66 -4.70 2.72
N GLY A 350 -19.41 -5.38 3.85
CA GLY A 350 -18.09 -5.78 4.28
C GLY A 350 -17.53 -6.95 3.47
N PHE A 351 -16.21 -7.06 3.46
CA PHE A 351 -15.42 -8.14 2.86
C PHE A 351 -14.46 -8.68 3.92
N VAL A 352 -14.16 -9.98 3.82
CA VAL A 352 -13.26 -10.68 4.75
C VAL A 352 -12.18 -11.43 4.00
N LEU A 353 -11.09 -11.73 4.72
CA LEU A 353 -10.01 -12.59 4.23
C LEU A 353 -10.34 -14.04 4.56
N VAL A 354 -10.23 -14.93 3.58
CA VAL A 354 -10.49 -16.36 3.74
C VAL A 354 -9.30 -17.22 3.34
N ASP A 355 -9.19 -18.40 3.94
CA ASP A 355 -8.20 -19.40 3.58
C ASP A 355 -8.67 -20.29 2.42
N ALA A 356 -7.88 -21.30 2.06
CA ALA A 356 -8.20 -22.26 1.01
C ALA A 356 -9.44 -23.12 1.31
N ALA A 357 -9.85 -23.22 2.58
CA ALA A 357 -11.08 -23.88 3.01
C ALA A 357 -12.26 -22.89 3.12
N ASN A 358 -12.10 -21.66 2.60
CA ASN A 358 -13.08 -20.56 2.67
C ASN A 358 -13.47 -20.18 4.11
N GLN A 359 -12.60 -20.44 5.09
CA GLN A 359 -12.80 -20.00 6.46
C GLN A 359 -12.25 -18.59 6.64
N ASN A 360 -12.97 -17.75 7.39
CA ASN A 360 -12.47 -16.42 7.72
C ASN A 360 -11.16 -16.57 8.51
N ARG A 361 -10.08 -15.96 8.01
CA ARG A 361 -8.74 -16.01 8.63
C ARG A 361 -8.66 -15.18 9.90
N PHE A 362 -9.44 -14.12 9.99
CA PHE A 362 -9.39 -13.15 11.09
C PHE A 362 -10.80 -12.73 11.55
N PRO A 363 -11.65 -13.68 12.00
CA PRO A 363 -12.91 -13.35 12.64
C PRO A 363 -12.65 -12.60 13.96
N ALA A 364 -13.61 -11.77 14.38
CA ALA A 364 -13.56 -11.12 15.67
C ALA A 364 -13.41 -12.16 16.80
N ARG A 365 -12.38 -12.01 17.63
CA ARG A 365 -12.08 -12.90 18.76
C ARG A 365 -11.63 -12.10 19.98
N ALA A 366 -11.69 -12.72 21.16
CA ALA A 366 -11.18 -12.12 22.39
C ALA A 366 -9.65 -11.99 22.38
N ALA A 367 -9.14 -11.05 23.16
CA ALA A 367 -7.71 -10.77 23.30
C ALA A 367 -6.93 -11.98 23.82
N THR A 368 -5.66 -12.08 23.41
CA THR A 368 -4.74 -13.15 23.82
C THR A 368 -3.95 -12.81 25.09
N ASP A 369 -4.05 -11.57 25.54
CA ASP A 369 -3.22 -10.98 26.60
C ASP A 369 -3.96 -10.83 27.93
N ALA A 370 -5.06 -11.56 28.15
CA ALA A 370 -5.87 -11.45 29.37
C ALA A 370 -5.09 -11.72 30.66
N ALA A 371 -3.97 -12.45 30.59
CA ALA A 371 -3.07 -12.61 31.72
C ALA A 371 -2.34 -11.30 32.10
N ALA A 372 -2.07 -10.42 31.13
CA ALA A 372 -1.43 -9.13 31.34
C ALA A 372 -2.44 -8.00 31.57
N THR A 373 -3.60 -8.04 30.91
CA THR A 373 -4.62 -6.97 30.97
C THR A 373 -5.76 -7.26 31.95
N GLY A 374 -5.89 -8.49 32.45
CA GLY A 374 -6.92 -8.88 33.41
C GLY A 374 -8.33 -8.74 32.83
N SER A 375 -9.27 -8.21 33.63
CA SER A 375 -10.63 -7.91 33.17
C SER A 375 -10.69 -6.77 32.14
N ALA A 376 -9.56 -6.11 31.87
CA ALA A 376 -9.46 -5.10 30.81
C ALA A 376 -9.11 -5.69 29.42
N ALA A 377 -8.97 -7.01 29.28
CA ALA A 377 -8.83 -7.62 27.96
C ALA A 377 -10.01 -7.26 27.03
N LEU A 378 -9.74 -7.04 25.74
CA LEU A 378 -10.79 -6.87 24.74
C LEU A 378 -11.57 -8.18 24.55
N THR A 379 -12.89 -8.10 24.58
CA THR A 379 -13.78 -9.24 24.29
C THR A 379 -14.04 -9.37 22.80
N ALA A 380 -14.48 -10.56 22.35
CA ALA A 380 -14.86 -10.77 20.95
C ALA A 380 -16.01 -9.85 20.51
N VAL A 381 -16.95 -9.52 21.42
CA VAL A 381 -18.08 -8.61 21.15
C VAL A 381 -17.58 -7.18 20.95
N GLU A 382 -16.63 -6.73 21.77
CA GLU A 382 -16.03 -5.40 21.62
C GLU A 382 -15.27 -5.29 20.28
N VAL A 383 -14.48 -6.31 19.93
CA VAL A 383 -13.76 -6.35 18.65
C VAL A 383 -14.73 -6.35 17.47
N GLN A 384 -15.79 -7.17 17.52
CA GLN A 384 -16.82 -7.19 16.48
C GLN A 384 -17.48 -5.81 16.32
N THR A 385 -17.79 -5.13 17.44
CA THR A 385 -18.43 -3.81 17.43
C THR A 385 -17.49 -2.74 16.88
N LEU A 386 -16.20 -2.76 17.24
CA LEU A 386 -15.19 -1.86 16.65
C LEU A 386 -15.13 -1.98 15.12
N LEU A 387 -15.12 -3.21 14.60
CA LEU A 387 -15.10 -3.48 13.16
C LEU A 387 -16.39 -3.00 12.48
N GLU A 388 -17.55 -3.22 13.08
CA GLU A 388 -18.85 -2.74 12.58
C GLU A 388 -18.93 -1.22 12.52
N GLU A 389 -18.58 -0.52 13.60
CA GLU A 389 -18.68 0.93 13.67
C GLU A 389 -17.69 1.62 12.73
N ALA A 390 -16.44 1.13 12.67
CA ALA A 390 -15.46 1.66 11.72
C ALA A 390 -15.88 1.42 10.26
N LEU A 391 -16.40 0.24 9.92
CA LEU A 391 -16.89 -0.04 8.58
C LEU A 391 -18.13 0.81 8.23
N GLY A 392 -19.02 1.03 9.20
CA GLY A 392 -20.16 1.93 9.06
C GLY A 392 -19.74 3.36 8.75
N ILE A 393 -18.73 3.88 9.45
CA ILE A 393 -18.15 5.20 9.17
C ILE A 393 -17.50 5.26 7.79
N ALA A 394 -16.76 4.22 7.39
CA ALA A 394 -16.15 4.15 6.06
C ALA A 394 -17.20 4.24 4.94
N ASN A 395 -18.34 3.56 5.09
CA ASN A 395 -19.42 3.58 4.11
C ASN A 395 -20.12 4.94 3.98
N ARG A 396 -20.03 5.78 5.02
CA ARG A 396 -20.56 7.15 5.02
C ARG A 396 -19.52 8.17 4.57
N ALA A 397 -18.24 7.88 4.79
CA ALA A 397 -17.14 8.78 4.51
C ALA A 397 -16.96 9.01 3.00
N ARG A 398 -16.72 10.25 2.60
CA ARG A 398 -16.38 10.65 1.24
C ARG A 398 -14.96 10.23 0.93
N ALA A 399 -14.78 9.47 -0.15
CA ALA A 399 -13.46 9.10 -0.65
C ALA A 399 -12.67 10.32 -1.14
N GLN A 400 -11.36 10.34 -0.87
CA GLN A 400 -10.41 11.35 -1.38
C GLN A 400 -9.80 10.91 -2.71
N ILE A 401 -9.43 9.64 -2.81
CA ILE A 401 -8.57 9.13 -3.88
C ILE A 401 -9.33 8.27 -4.87
N ARG A 402 -10.62 8.55 -5.09
CA ARG A 402 -11.48 7.73 -5.95
C ARG A 402 -12.32 8.60 -6.87
N ARG A 403 -12.54 8.09 -8.07
CA ARG A 403 -13.56 8.59 -9.00
C ARG A 403 -14.57 7.45 -9.26
N PRO A 404 -15.82 7.74 -9.69
CA PRO A 404 -16.43 9.07 -9.69
C PRO A 404 -16.43 9.66 -8.28
N LEU A 405 -16.45 11.00 -8.19
CA LEU A 405 -16.53 11.66 -6.89
C LEU A 405 -17.85 11.30 -6.20
N SER A 406 -17.90 11.48 -4.88
CA SER A 406 -19.07 11.13 -4.05
C SER A 406 -19.34 9.62 -3.93
N THR A 407 -18.29 8.80 -4.01
CA THR A 407 -18.34 7.39 -3.59
C THR A 407 -17.79 7.22 -2.18
N PRO A 408 -18.19 6.16 -1.44
CA PRO A 408 -17.65 5.87 -0.12
C PRO A 408 -16.15 5.64 -0.12
N ALA A 409 -15.49 6.02 0.99
CA ALA A 409 -14.10 5.66 1.26
C ALA A 409 -13.95 4.14 1.28
N ARG A 410 -12.88 3.62 0.67
CA ARG A 410 -12.64 2.17 0.61
C ARG A 410 -11.38 1.76 1.35
N VAL A 411 -11.58 1.28 2.58
CA VAL A 411 -10.51 0.96 3.54
C VAL A 411 -10.55 -0.49 4.01
N SER A 412 -9.41 -0.95 4.54
CA SER A 412 -9.26 -2.13 5.39
C SER A 412 -9.12 -1.68 6.84
N ILE A 413 -9.65 -2.45 7.78
CA ILE A 413 -9.71 -2.15 9.21
C ILE A 413 -9.17 -3.36 9.97
N ALA A 414 -8.24 -3.16 10.90
CA ALA A 414 -7.65 -4.19 11.74
C ALA A 414 -7.68 -3.79 13.22
N VAL A 415 -7.92 -4.76 14.09
CA VAL A 415 -7.85 -4.60 15.55
C VAL A 415 -6.83 -5.56 16.13
N VAL A 416 -5.99 -5.09 17.05
CA VAL A 416 -4.98 -5.87 17.77
C VAL A 416 -5.11 -5.71 19.28
N ASP A 417 -4.66 -6.71 20.04
CA ASP A 417 -4.46 -6.59 21.50
C ASP A 417 -3.11 -5.95 21.84
N THR A 418 -2.76 -5.86 23.13
CA THR A 418 -1.48 -5.25 23.54
C THR A 418 -0.28 -6.09 23.12
N TYR A 419 -0.42 -7.40 22.92
CA TYR A 419 0.65 -8.26 22.39
C TYR A 419 0.86 -8.07 20.88
N GLY A 420 0.03 -7.24 20.22
CA GLY A 420 0.05 -7.07 18.77
C GLY A 420 -0.63 -8.21 18.03
N SER A 421 -1.33 -9.11 18.71
CA SER A 421 -2.05 -10.22 18.09
C SER A 421 -3.29 -9.72 17.36
N VAL A 422 -3.50 -10.18 16.12
CA VAL A 422 -4.68 -9.82 15.32
C VAL A 422 -5.96 -10.37 15.97
N LEU A 423 -6.89 -9.49 16.35
CA LEU A 423 -8.19 -9.85 16.93
C LEU A 423 -9.32 -9.87 15.91
N GLY A 424 -9.17 -9.15 14.80
CA GLY A 424 -10.14 -9.18 13.72
C GLY A 424 -9.79 -8.22 12.60
N ILE A 425 -10.18 -8.58 11.37
CA ILE A 425 -9.98 -7.75 10.18
C ILE A 425 -11.27 -7.74 9.36
N VAL A 426 -11.68 -6.55 8.93
CA VAL A 426 -12.72 -6.36 7.91
C VAL A 426 -12.26 -5.35 6.88
N ARG A 427 -12.84 -5.43 5.69
CA ARG A 427 -12.58 -4.49 4.61
C ARG A 427 -13.89 -4.01 4.02
N SER A 428 -13.92 -2.78 3.55
CA SER A 428 -14.99 -2.36 2.63
C SER A 428 -14.78 -2.99 1.25
N ARG A 429 -15.86 -3.13 0.50
CA ARG A 429 -15.83 -3.53 -0.91
C ARG A 429 -14.81 -2.72 -1.71
N ASP A 430 -14.03 -3.39 -2.56
CA ASP A 430 -13.08 -2.73 -3.47
C ASP A 430 -12.03 -1.83 -2.78
N ALA A 431 -11.78 -2.03 -1.48
CA ALA A 431 -10.62 -1.44 -0.83
C ALA A 431 -9.33 -1.87 -1.55
N PRO A 432 -8.38 -0.95 -1.80
CA PRO A 432 -7.06 -1.31 -2.29
C PRO A 432 -6.42 -2.37 -1.39
N VAL A 433 -5.73 -3.34 -2.01
CA VAL A 433 -5.17 -4.51 -1.30
C VAL A 433 -4.00 -4.13 -0.40
N PHE A 434 -3.25 -3.07 -0.76
CA PHE A 434 -2.14 -2.58 0.08
C PHE A 434 -2.61 -2.23 1.49
N GLY A 435 -3.85 -1.74 1.63
CA GLY A 435 -4.41 -1.28 2.90
C GLY A 435 -4.55 -2.38 3.95
N ILE A 436 -4.52 -3.66 3.57
CA ILE A 436 -4.71 -4.78 4.51
C ILE A 436 -3.57 -4.84 5.54
N ASP A 437 -2.34 -4.96 5.05
CA ASP A 437 -1.15 -5.09 5.90
C ASP A 437 -0.85 -3.75 6.58
N VAL A 438 -1.04 -2.63 5.86
CA VAL A 438 -0.87 -1.28 6.39
C VAL A 438 -1.84 -0.98 7.53
N ALA A 439 -3.11 -1.37 7.44
CA ALA A 439 -4.06 -1.19 8.53
C ALA A 439 -3.61 -1.94 9.79
N LEU A 440 -3.08 -3.16 9.63
CA LEU A 440 -2.52 -3.93 10.74
C LEU A 440 -1.26 -3.26 11.33
N GLN A 441 -0.33 -2.80 10.49
CA GLN A 441 0.86 -2.07 10.93
C GLN A 441 0.50 -0.78 11.67
N LYS A 442 -0.49 -0.02 11.20
CA LYS A 442 -0.99 1.19 11.89
C LYS A 442 -1.58 0.87 13.26
N ALA A 443 -2.40 -0.19 13.37
CA ALA A 443 -2.95 -0.65 14.64
C ALA A 443 -1.83 -1.00 15.65
N ARG A 444 -0.83 -1.75 15.18
CA ARG A 444 0.35 -2.14 15.97
C ARG A 444 1.23 -0.95 16.33
N SER A 445 1.36 0.04 15.46
CA SER A 445 2.16 1.25 15.72
C SER A 445 1.54 2.10 16.82
N ALA A 446 0.25 2.42 16.71
CA ALA A 446 -0.47 3.18 17.72
C ALA A 446 -0.45 2.47 19.08
N MET A 447 -0.65 1.15 19.08
CA MET A 447 -0.53 0.33 20.28
C MET A 447 0.88 0.34 20.86
N PHE A 448 1.91 0.07 20.05
CA PHE A 448 3.29 -0.08 20.48
C PHE A 448 3.84 1.20 21.10
N PHE A 449 3.73 2.35 20.44
CA PHE A 449 4.26 3.62 20.98
C PHE A 449 3.52 4.08 22.24
N SER A 450 2.27 3.63 22.43
CA SER A 450 1.48 3.89 23.64
C SER A 450 1.75 2.87 24.76
N HIS A 451 2.52 1.81 24.50
CA HIS A 451 2.71 0.70 25.42
C HIS A 451 3.78 1.01 26.47
N PRO A 452 3.61 0.62 27.75
CA PRO A 452 4.62 0.79 28.81
C PRO A 452 5.96 0.08 28.61
N SER A 453 6.11 -0.68 27.52
CA SER A 453 7.31 -1.48 27.22
C SER A 453 7.98 -1.01 25.94
N ALA A 454 7.48 0.04 25.28
CA ALA A 454 8.02 0.46 23.98
C ALA A 454 9.51 0.80 24.09
N ALA A 455 9.90 1.57 25.10
CA ALA A 455 11.30 1.90 25.35
C ALA A 455 12.15 0.64 25.65
N SER A 456 11.69 -0.23 26.54
CA SER A 456 12.44 -1.44 26.90
C SER A 456 12.56 -2.44 25.75
N ASP A 457 11.53 -2.55 24.91
CA ASP A 457 11.52 -3.43 23.76
C ASP A 457 12.53 -2.94 22.72
N LEU A 458 12.56 -1.62 22.43
CA LEU A 458 13.57 -1.00 21.56
C LEU A 458 14.99 -1.16 22.10
N GLN A 459 15.17 -0.96 23.41
CA GLN A 459 16.47 -1.11 24.08
C GLN A 459 17.00 -2.55 24.09
N SER A 460 16.11 -3.53 23.98
CA SER A 460 16.47 -4.95 23.96
C SER A 460 16.71 -5.49 22.55
N ALA A 461 16.40 -4.70 21.52
CA ALA A 461 16.61 -5.10 20.14
C ALA A 461 18.11 -5.14 19.80
N PRO A 462 18.57 -6.13 19.01
CA PRO A 462 19.95 -6.18 18.55
C PRO A 462 20.24 -5.05 17.57
N ASP A 463 21.52 -4.67 17.49
CA ASP A 463 22.02 -3.79 16.44
C ASP A 463 21.91 -4.47 15.07
N ILE A 464 21.76 -3.66 14.03
CA ILE A 464 21.75 -4.10 12.63
C ILE A 464 23.03 -3.63 11.92
N THR A 465 23.45 -4.35 10.89
CA THR A 465 24.55 -3.93 10.01
C THR A 465 24.02 -3.80 8.59
N TYR A 466 24.13 -2.62 7.99
CA TYR A 466 23.70 -2.39 6.62
C TYR A 466 24.65 -3.06 5.62
N LEU A 467 24.10 -3.80 4.65
CA LEU A 467 24.84 -4.46 3.58
C LEU A 467 25.61 -3.47 2.69
N GLY A 468 25.07 -2.29 2.43
CA GLY A 468 25.63 -1.34 1.46
C GLY A 468 26.97 -0.72 1.89
N ASN A 469 27.10 -0.34 3.17
CA ASN A 469 28.29 0.34 3.70
C ASN A 469 28.92 -0.34 4.93
N GLY A 470 28.33 -1.41 5.44
CA GLY A 470 28.79 -2.08 6.66
C GLY A 470 28.59 -1.27 7.94
N ALA A 471 27.83 -0.16 7.90
CA ALA A 471 27.56 0.65 9.07
C ALA A 471 26.64 -0.09 10.03
N THR A 472 26.96 -0.03 11.32
CA THR A 472 26.12 -0.55 12.39
C THR A 472 25.13 0.53 12.85
N GLN A 473 23.86 0.17 12.94
CA GLN A 473 22.82 1.00 13.53
C GLN A 473 22.27 0.32 14.78
N SER A 474 22.33 1.00 15.92
CA SER A 474 21.70 0.50 17.15
C SER A 474 20.22 0.87 17.18
N ILE A 475 19.36 -0.13 17.35
CA ILE A 475 17.92 0.11 17.56
C ILE A 475 17.69 0.69 18.97
N ALA A 476 18.53 0.33 19.93
CA ALA A 476 18.42 0.76 21.32
C ALA A 476 18.55 2.28 21.49
N ASP A 477 19.20 2.97 20.55
CA ASP A 477 19.41 4.42 20.58
C ASP A 477 18.14 5.24 20.32
N TYR A 478 17.12 4.66 19.66
CA TYR A 478 15.89 5.39 19.31
C TYR A 478 15.07 5.82 20.53
N ALA A 479 15.02 4.99 21.58
CA ALA A 479 14.30 5.30 22.81
C ALA A 479 14.90 6.49 23.59
N PRO A 480 16.19 6.50 23.96
CA PRO A 480 16.81 7.66 24.61
C PRO A 480 16.83 8.90 23.72
N ALA A 481 17.01 8.76 22.40
CA ALA A 481 16.92 9.90 21.48
C ALA A 481 15.51 10.55 21.50
N THR A 482 14.46 9.74 21.56
CA THR A 482 13.08 10.23 21.66
C THR A 482 12.83 10.95 22.99
N ARG A 483 13.27 10.36 24.11
CA ARG A 483 13.18 11.00 25.45
C ARG A 483 13.89 12.35 25.48
N GLN A 484 15.11 12.41 24.94
CA GLN A 484 15.90 13.64 24.87
C GLN A 484 15.23 14.68 23.97
N PHE A 485 14.74 14.27 22.80
CA PHE A 485 14.15 15.17 21.81
C PHE A 485 12.93 15.94 22.35
N PHE A 486 12.09 15.28 23.15
CA PHE A 486 10.92 15.89 23.77
C PHE A 486 11.18 16.44 25.18
N GLY A 487 12.31 16.11 25.80
CA GLY A 487 12.58 16.44 27.20
C GLY A 487 11.65 15.71 28.18
N LEU A 488 11.12 14.55 27.77
CA LEU A 488 10.13 13.76 28.51
C LEU A 488 10.70 12.35 28.76
N PRO A 489 11.11 12.02 30.00
CA PRO A 489 11.76 10.75 30.30
C PRO A 489 10.83 9.54 30.17
N ASP A 490 9.51 9.73 30.29
CA ASP A 490 8.48 8.68 30.30
C ASP A 490 7.69 8.59 28.99
N ILE A 491 8.12 9.32 27.94
CA ILE A 491 7.35 9.47 26.70
C ILE A 491 7.04 8.15 25.98
N LEU A 492 7.89 7.13 26.12
CA LEU A 492 7.72 5.79 25.54
C LEU A 492 7.45 4.71 26.61
N ASP A 493 6.99 5.12 27.80
CA ASP A 493 6.73 4.25 28.95
C ASP A 493 5.23 4.21 29.31
N GLY A 494 4.37 4.51 28.34
CA GLY A 494 2.91 4.42 28.47
C GLY A 494 2.24 5.62 29.15
N ALA A 495 2.98 6.69 29.41
CA ALA A 495 2.44 7.95 29.94
C ALA A 495 1.54 8.68 28.93
N TYR A 496 1.76 8.45 27.63
CA TYR A 496 1.05 9.10 26.54
C TYR A 496 0.43 8.09 25.56
N GLY A 497 -0.74 8.43 25.03
CA GLY A 497 -1.38 7.72 23.94
C GLY A 497 -1.03 8.33 22.59
N PHE A 498 -0.35 7.55 21.74
CA PHE A 498 0.05 7.95 20.39
C PHE A 498 -0.88 7.36 19.35
N ALA A 499 -1.49 8.23 18.54
CA ALA A 499 -2.05 7.82 17.26
C ALA A 499 -0.94 7.72 16.21
N SER A 500 -1.17 6.99 15.12
CA SER A 500 -0.20 6.92 14.01
C SER A 500 0.05 8.28 13.37
N ARG A 501 -0.88 9.24 13.46
CA ARG A 501 -0.62 10.64 13.07
C ARG A 501 0.46 11.29 13.92
N SER A 502 0.43 11.06 15.23
CA SER A 502 1.41 11.60 16.17
C SER A 502 2.79 11.05 15.85
N ILE A 503 2.88 9.72 15.65
CA ILE A 503 4.11 9.03 15.23
C ILE A 503 4.65 9.64 13.94
N GLY A 504 3.77 9.84 12.94
CA GLY A 504 4.13 10.46 11.67
C GLY A 504 4.57 11.92 11.75
N ASN A 505 4.34 12.64 12.85
CA ASN A 505 4.91 13.99 13.02
C ASN A 505 6.40 13.93 13.32
N PHE A 506 6.83 12.97 14.14
CA PHE A 506 8.21 12.84 14.62
C PHE A 506 9.00 11.70 13.94
N ALA A 507 8.43 11.10 12.90
CA ALA A 507 9.09 10.17 11.97
C ALA A 507 9.50 10.84 10.65
N ARG A 508 9.76 12.16 10.66
CA ARG A 508 10.06 12.96 9.47
C ARG A 508 11.53 13.37 9.41
N PRO A 509 12.12 13.50 8.20
CA PRO A 509 13.47 14.04 8.04
C PRO A 509 13.57 15.53 8.42
N TYR A 510 12.43 16.20 8.57
CA TYR A 510 12.28 17.55 9.12
C TYR A 510 11.19 17.56 10.19
N PHE A 511 11.49 18.11 11.36
CA PHE A 511 10.53 18.34 12.45
C PHE A 511 10.58 19.82 12.86
N PRO A 512 9.47 20.57 12.72
CA PRO A 512 8.16 20.16 12.21
C PRO A 512 8.16 19.71 10.76
N ASP A 513 7.21 18.83 10.41
CA ASP A 513 7.03 18.35 9.03
C ASP A 513 6.90 19.53 8.06
N GLY A 514 7.60 19.44 6.94
CA GLY A 514 7.60 20.45 5.90
C GLY A 514 8.55 21.64 6.09
N ILE A 515 9.12 21.88 7.27
CA ILE A 515 10.01 23.05 7.47
C ILE A 515 11.44 22.69 7.10
N ARG A 516 11.92 23.21 5.96
CA ARG A 516 13.26 22.90 5.47
C ARG A 516 14.34 23.42 6.42
N GLY A 517 15.32 22.57 6.71
CA GLY A 517 16.49 22.92 7.52
C GLY A 517 16.31 22.66 9.02
N SER A 518 15.09 22.36 9.47
CA SER A 518 14.84 21.86 10.83
C SER A 518 15.50 20.49 11.06
N PRO A 519 15.79 20.10 12.30
CA PRO A 519 16.30 18.77 12.62
C PRO A 519 15.29 17.69 12.24
N ASN A 520 15.76 16.47 12.04
CA ASN A 520 14.88 15.32 11.90
C ASN A 520 14.15 15.01 13.22
N GLY A 521 13.00 14.35 13.10
CA GLY A 521 12.37 13.71 14.24
C GLY A 521 13.22 12.53 14.77
N PRO A 522 13.07 12.17 16.05
CA PRO A 522 13.98 11.26 16.76
C PRO A 522 13.96 9.82 16.26
N ILE A 523 12.96 9.43 15.47
CA ILE A 523 12.88 8.08 14.87
C ILE A 523 13.09 8.07 13.36
N ALA A 524 13.44 9.22 12.77
CA ALA A 524 13.83 9.36 11.37
C ALA A 524 15.34 9.52 11.23
N LYS A 525 15.88 9.18 10.06
CA LYS A 525 17.26 9.57 9.71
C LYS A 525 17.37 11.08 9.49
N PRO A 526 18.53 11.70 9.80
CA PRO A 526 18.85 13.04 9.33
C PRO A 526 18.78 13.12 7.81
N ILE A 527 18.38 14.27 7.24
CA ILE A 527 18.16 14.40 5.78
C ILE A 527 19.35 13.93 4.93
N ALA A 528 20.59 14.14 5.39
CA ALA A 528 21.81 13.71 4.68
C ALA A 528 21.97 12.18 4.56
N GLN A 529 21.25 11.41 5.38
CA GLN A 529 21.21 9.95 5.35
C GLN A 529 19.81 9.42 4.99
N TRP A 530 18.83 10.31 4.85
CA TRP A 530 17.44 9.95 4.67
C TRP A 530 17.14 9.74 3.18
N SER A 531 16.43 8.67 2.88
CA SER A 531 15.76 8.48 1.60
C SER A 531 14.51 7.62 1.79
N PRO A 532 13.65 7.50 0.76
CA PRO A 532 12.59 6.49 0.72
C PRO A 532 13.09 5.04 0.95
N PHE A 533 14.40 4.80 0.86
CA PHE A 533 15.05 3.50 1.13
C PHE A 533 15.86 3.47 2.45
N ASN A 534 15.85 4.56 3.23
CA ASN A 534 16.51 4.66 4.53
C ASN A 534 15.79 5.66 5.46
N VAL A 535 14.58 5.30 5.89
CA VAL A 535 13.68 6.26 6.58
C VAL A 535 13.94 6.41 8.08
N GLY A 536 14.61 5.45 8.73
CA GLY A 536 14.85 5.45 10.18
C GLY A 536 14.32 4.18 10.83
N LEU A 537 13.76 4.32 12.05
CA LEU A 537 13.33 3.20 12.89
C LEU A 537 12.42 2.20 12.16
N GLN A 538 11.53 2.67 11.29
CA GLN A 538 10.65 1.80 10.51
C GLN A 538 11.43 0.75 9.71
N LEU A 539 12.35 1.19 8.85
CA LEU A 539 13.18 0.25 8.09
C LEU A 539 14.11 -0.52 9.01
N ASP A 540 14.72 0.15 9.98
CA ASP A 540 15.77 -0.47 10.80
C ASP A 540 15.26 -1.69 11.58
N LEU A 541 14.00 -1.64 12.03
CA LEU A 541 13.35 -2.79 12.67
C LEU A 541 13.17 -3.97 11.71
N ASP A 542 12.88 -3.72 10.43
CA ASP A 542 12.57 -4.73 9.42
C ASP A 542 13.80 -5.16 8.59
N TYR A 543 14.91 -4.43 8.71
CA TYR A 543 16.08 -4.53 7.84
C TYR A 543 16.63 -5.95 7.74
N THR A 544 16.86 -6.58 8.90
CA THR A 544 17.42 -7.94 8.98
C THR A 544 16.50 -8.96 8.32
N ALA A 545 15.17 -8.81 8.46
CA ALA A 545 14.21 -9.68 7.80
C ALA A 545 14.21 -9.48 6.27
N ILE A 546 14.25 -8.24 5.78
CA ILE A 546 14.32 -7.96 4.34
C ILE A 546 15.60 -8.59 3.74
N VAL A 547 16.75 -8.41 4.40
CA VAL A 547 18.02 -8.99 3.96
C VAL A 547 18.01 -10.52 4.01
N THR A 548 17.47 -11.12 5.07
CA THR A 548 17.35 -12.58 5.17
C THR A 548 16.48 -13.15 4.07
N HIS A 549 15.38 -12.48 3.73
CA HIS A 549 14.52 -12.90 2.62
C HIS A 549 15.21 -12.80 1.26
N LEU A 550 15.95 -11.71 1.02
CA LEU A 550 16.79 -11.56 -0.17
C LEU A 550 17.78 -12.73 -0.30
N LEU A 551 18.49 -13.06 0.78
CA LEU A 551 19.43 -14.18 0.80
C LEU A 551 18.73 -15.52 0.54
N PHE A 552 17.54 -15.75 1.11
CA PHE A 552 16.72 -16.92 0.81
C PHE A 552 16.39 -17.05 -0.68
N VAL A 553 15.98 -15.95 -1.34
CA VAL A 553 15.69 -15.96 -2.79
C VAL A 553 16.93 -16.32 -3.60
N LEU A 554 18.11 -15.91 -3.13
CA LEU A 554 19.39 -16.28 -3.72
C LEU A 554 19.81 -17.72 -3.39
N GLY A 555 19.01 -18.49 -2.64
CA GLY A 555 19.34 -19.85 -2.21
C GLY A 555 20.34 -19.91 -1.05
N VAL A 556 20.52 -18.79 -0.33
CA VAL A 556 21.42 -18.65 0.82
C VAL A 556 20.60 -18.62 2.11
N GLY A 557 20.52 -19.76 2.79
CA GLY A 557 19.83 -19.86 4.08
C GLY A 557 18.30 -20.00 3.98
N PRO A 558 17.61 -20.08 5.13
CA PRO A 558 16.17 -20.24 5.19
C PRO A 558 15.42 -18.91 4.93
N ASP A 559 14.16 -19.03 4.53
CA ASP A 559 13.25 -17.89 4.43
C ASP A 559 12.91 -17.31 5.82
N VAL A 560 12.47 -16.05 5.83
CA VAL A 560 11.97 -15.38 7.02
C VAL A 560 10.67 -15.97 7.55
N ALA A 561 10.63 -16.18 8.86
CA ALA A 561 9.44 -16.67 9.55
C ALA A 561 8.28 -15.65 9.48
N ALA A 562 7.05 -16.16 9.50
CA ALA A 562 5.86 -15.33 9.61
C ALA A 562 5.83 -14.65 10.98
N GLY A 563 5.62 -13.33 10.99
CA GLY A 563 5.67 -12.54 12.22
C GLY A 563 7.08 -12.19 12.69
N GLY A 564 8.10 -12.57 11.93
CA GLY A 564 9.51 -12.36 12.25
C GLY A 564 10.10 -11.11 11.62
N CYS A 565 9.30 -10.06 11.38
CA CYS A 565 9.81 -8.84 10.75
C CYS A 565 10.78 -8.08 11.65
N THR A 566 10.48 -7.99 12.94
CA THR A 566 11.32 -7.27 13.89
C THR A 566 12.01 -8.21 14.85
N ALA A 567 13.25 -7.89 15.23
CA ALA A 567 13.99 -8.59 16.27
C ALA A 567 13.66 -8.12 17.71
N LEU A 568 12.52 -7.44 17.89
CA LEU A 568 12.02 -7.03 19.20
C LEU A 568 11.63 -8.25 20.06
N PRO A 569 11.69 -8.13 21.40
CA PRO A 569 11.32 -9.23 22.28
C PRO A 569 9.85 -9.64 22.13
N SER A 570 9.58 -10.93 22.33
CA SER A 570 8.20 -11.43 22.41
C SER A 570 7.57 -11.04 23.75
N PRO A 571 6.35 -10.46 23.76
CA PRO A 571 5.66 -10.09 24.98
C PRO A 571 5.22 -11.29 25.82
N SER A 572 5.12 -12.50 25.23
CA SER A 572 4.79 -13.74 25.94
C SER A 572 6.01 -14.61 26.25
N GLY A 573 7.22 -14.14 25.90
CA GLY A 573 8.47 -14.91 25.98
C GLY A 573 8.67 -15.92 24.84
N SER A 574 7.67 -16.12 23.97
CA SER A 574 7.76 -16.97 22.77
C SER A 574 6.85 -16.45 21.65
N GLY A 575 7.15 -16.76 20.38
CA GLY A 575 6.37 -16.26 19.25
C GLY A 575 6.73 -14.82 18.81
N PRO A 576 5.87 -14.17 18.01
CA PRO A 576 6.17 -12.85 17.43
C PRO A 576 6.27 -11.71 18.45
N SER A 577 6.94 -10.63 18.06
CA SER A 577 6.95 -9.38 18.81
C SER A 577 5.61 -8.63 18.68
N ARG A 578 5.46 -7.52 19.41
CA ARG A 578 4.33 -6.59 19.26
C ARG A 578 4.21 -5.98 17.86
N LEU A 579 5.31 -5.94 17.12
CA LEU A 579 5.42 -5.43 15.75
C LEU A 579 5.69 -6.59 14.76
N ALA A 580 4.92 -7.67 14.85
CA ALA A 580 5.18 -8.89 14.08
C ALA A 580 5.28 -8.69 12.55
N ASN A 581 4.63 -7.66 11.99
CA ASN A 581 4.74 -7.27 10.58
C ASN A 581 5.34 -5.86 10.38
N GLY A 582 6.20 -5.42 11.28
CA GLY A 582 6.77 -4.07 11.24
C GLY A 582 5.80 -3.01 11.76
N LEU A 583 6.06 -1.75 11.41
CA LEU A 583 5.27 -0.59 11.83
C LEU A 583 4.95 0.34 10.66
N GLN A 584 3.97 1.23 10.85
CA GLN A 584 3.65 2.30 9.92
C GLN A 584 3.64 3.66 10.61
N ILE A 585 4.22 4.65 9.92
CA ILE A 585 4.49 6.00 10.43
C ILE A 585 3.61 7.09 9.79
N PHE A 586 2.40 6.74 9.33
CA PHE A 586 1.42 7.72 8.88
C PHE A 586 0.03 7.43 9.44
N ALA A 587 -0.82 8.47 9.41
CA ALA A 587 -2.15 8.51 10.01
C ALA A 587 -3.06 7.32 9.64
N GLY A 588 -3.95 6.96 10.57
CA GLY A 588 -4.94 5.89 10.44
C GLY A 588 -4.89 4.85 11.56
N GLY A 589 -4.15 5.08 12.66
CA GLY A 589 -4.07 4.15 13.79
C GLY A 589 -4.38 4.84 15.11
N ILE A 590 -5.21 4.22 15.96
CA ILE A 590 -5.68 4.76 17.24
C ILE A 590 -5.47 3.72 18.34
N PRO A 591 -4.84 4.09 19.47
CA PRO A 591 -4.69 3.19 20.60
C PRO A 591 -6.01 3.07 21.38
N LEU A 592 -6.32 1.87 21.84
CA LEU A 592 -7.55 1.54 22.56
C LEU A 592 -7.28 1.48 24.06
N TYR A 593 -8.11 2.13 24.86
CA TYR A 593 -7.94 2.27 26.31
C TYR A 593 -9.20 1.82 27.08
N ARG A 594 -8.99 1.42 28.34
CA ARG A 594 -10.03 1.36 29.37
C ARG A 594 -9.55 2.16 30.58
N GLY A 595 -10.15 3.32 30.82
CA GLY A 595 -9.57 4.32 31.70
C GLY A 595 -8.19 4.76 31.20
N ASN A 596 -7.15 4.62 32.04
CA ASN A 596 -5.76 4.94 31.66
C ASN A 596 -4.95 3.70 31.23
N GLN A 597 -5.57 2.52 31.16
CA GLN A 597 -4.90 1.29 30.75
C GLN A 597 -5.05 1.07 29.24
N LEU A 598 -3.93 0.91 28.54
CA LEU A 598 -3.91 0.46 27.15
C LEU A 598 -4.41 -0.98 27.05
N VAL A 599 -5.32 -1.26 26.11
CA VAL A 599 -5.93 -2.59 25.89
C VAL A 599 -5.80 -3.09 24.45
N GLY A 600 -5.27 -2.28 23.53
CA GLY A 600 -5.05 -2.69 22.15
C GLY A 600 -4.88 -1.51 21.19
N GLY A 601 -5.10 -1.76 19.91
CA GLY A 601 -5.08 -0.73 18.85
C GLY A 601 -6.03 -1.07 17.71
N ILE A 602 -6.57 -0.04 17.06
CA ILE A 602 -7.27 -0.16 15.77
C ILE A 602 -6.48 0.59 14.70
N GLY A 603 -6.47 0.04 13.49
CA GLY A 603 -5.84 0.67 12.34
C GLY A 603 -6.70 0.56 11.10
N VAL A 604 -6.65 1.59 10.26
CA VAL A 604 -7.45 1.77 9.05
C VAL A 604 -6.54 2.24 7.92
N SER A 605 -6.69 1.63 6.75
CA SER A 605 -5.93 2.03 5.57
C SER A 605 -6.63 1.70 4.27
N GLY A 606 -6.62 2.62 3.32
CA GLY A 606 -7.01 2.37 1.93
C GLY A 606 -7.52 3.59 1.16
N ASP A 607 -7.77 4.71 1.85
CA ASP A 607 -8.15 5.98 1.23
C ASP A 607 -7.15 7.10 1.61
N GLY A 608 -7.56 8.36 1.58
CA GLY A 608 -6.75 9.46 2.09
C GLY A 608 -6.46 9.32 3.60
N ILE A 609 -5.29 9.81 4.03
CA ILE A 609 -4.83 9.64 5.42
C ILE A 609 -5.74 10.31 6.47
N ASP A 610 -6.48 11.34 6.10
CA ASP A 610 -7.46 11.99 6.98
C ASP A 610 -8.76 11.17 7.06
N GLN A 611 -9.18 10.52 5.96
CA GLN A 611 -10.27 9.55 5.99
C GLN A 611 -9.92 8.36 6.89
N ASP A 612 -8.72 7.79 6.72
CA ASP A 612 -8.25 6.67 7.55
C ASP A 612 -8.28 7.01 9.05
N ASP A 613 -7.76 8.18 9.42
CA ASP A 613 -7.75 8.68 10.80
C ASP A 613 -9.16 8.86 11.37
N MET A 614 -10.03 9.54 10.62
CA MET A 614 -11.41 9.77 11.01
C MET A 614 -12.15 8.44 11.23
N ILE A 615 -11.99 7.49 10.32
CA ILE A 615 -12.66 6.18 10.39
C ILE A 615 -12.18 5.41 11.63
N ALA A 616 -10.87 5.38 11.89
CA ALA A 616 -10.30 4.72 13.06
C ALA A 616 -10.81 5.35 14.37
N PHE A 617 -10.79 6.69 14.44
CA PHE A 617 -11.14 7.45 15.62
C PHE A 617 -12.64 7.43 15.92
N LEU A 618 -13.48 7.76 14.93
CA LEU A 618 -14.93 7.74 15.10
C LEU A 618 -15.49 6.32 15.24
N GLY A 619 -14.89 5.33 14.58
CA GLY A 619 -15.23 3.93 14.78
C GLY A 619 -15.01 3.50 16.23
N THR A 620 -13.88 3.90 16.82
CA THR A 620 -13.61 3.66 18.25
C THR A 620 -14.60 4.39 19.15
N TYR A 621 -14.84 5.68 18.89
CA TYR A 621 -15.74 6.50 19.69
C TYR A 621 -17.19 5.99 19.67
N HIS A 622 -17.73 5.62 18.50
CA HIS A 622 -19.08 5.06 18.40
C HIS A 622 -19.18 3.66 18.99
N ALA A 623 -18.13 2.83 18.86
CA ALA A 623 -18.10 1.54 19.52
C ALA A 623 -18.15 1.70 21.04
N ALA A 624 -17.36 2.64 21.60
CA ALA A 624 -17.39 2.98 23.01
C ALA A 624 -18.80 3.36 23.49
N LEU A 625 -19.50 4.23 22.75
CA LEU A 625 -20.88 4.63 23.06
C LEU A 625 -21.86 3.45 23.00
N ARG A 626 -21.74 2.60 21.98
CA ARG A 626 -22.61 1.44 21.78
C ARG A 626 -22.41 0.37 22.85
N LEU A 627 -21.17 0.15 23.29
CA LEU A 627 -20.81 -0.90 24.23
C LEU A 627 -21.04 -0.51 25.69
N GLY A 628 -20.76 0.75 26.06
CA GLY A 628 -20.80 1.19 27.46
C GLY A 628 -19.83 0.43 28.38
N SER A 629 -18.82 -0.27 27.81
CA SER A 629 -17.91 -1.17 28.53
C SER A 629 -16.68 -0.48 29.15
N GLY A 630 -16.61 0.85 29.03
CA GLY A 630 -15.44 1.65 29.41
C GLY A 630 -14.31 1.65 28.38
N LEU A 631 -14.47 0.95 27.24
CA LEU A 631 -13.59 1.07 26.08
C LEU A 631 -13.64 2.50 25.53
N ALA A 632 -12.49 3.07 25.16
CA ALA A 632 -12.36 4.41 24.58
C ALA A 632 -11.06 4.55 23.78
N THR A 633 -10.84 5.70 23.16
CA THR A 633 -9.49 6.15 22.74
C THR A 633 -8.66 6.54 23.96
N ALA A 634 -7.40 6.94 23.78
CA ALA A 634 -6.63 7.53 24.87
C ALA A 634 -7.37 8.72 25.51
N PRO A 635 -7.37 8.86 26.86
CA PRO A 635 -7.97 10.00 27.54
C PRO A 635 -7.35 11.32 27.07
N PRO A 636 -8.11 12.41 26.91
CA PRO A 636 -7.58 13.69 26.39
C PRO A 636 -6.31 14.20 27.09
N ALA A 637 -6.21 14.03 28.41
CA ALA A 637 -5.04 14.45 29.18
C ALA A 637 -3.76 13.62 28.93
N MET A 638 -3.89 12.43 28.32
CA MET A 638 -2.77 11.55 27.97
C MET A 638 -2.48 11.56 26.47
N ARG A 639 -3.32 12.18 25.64
CA ARG A 639 -3.13 12.14 24.18
C ARG A 639 -1.85 12.89 23.80
N ALA A 640 -1.16 12.40 22.79
CA ALA A 640 0.11 12.96 22.34
C ALA A 640 0.02 14.43 21.89
N ASP A 641 -1.15 14.96 21.55
CA ASP A 641 -1.38 16.37 21.22
C ASP A 641 -1.23 17.34 22.42
N THR A 642 -1.17 16.79 23.63
CA THR A 642 -0.75 17.53 24.84
C THR A 642 0.77 17.78 24.89
N ILE A 643 1.56 17.06 24.08
CA ILE A 643 3.02 17.21 24.03
C ILE A 643 3.38 18.42 23.17
N VAL A 644 4.18 19.32 23.75
CA VAL A 644 4.69 20.52 23.07
C VAL A 644 6.21 20.46 23.02
N ARG A 645 6.77 20.54 21.81
CA ARG A 645 8.20 20.78 21.59
C ARG A 645 8.39 22.19 21.07
N ARG A 646 9.43 22.91 21.52
CA ARG A 646 9.85 24.14 20.85
C ARG A 646 10.73 23.78 19.65
N ASP A 647 10.44 24.36 18.49
CA ASP A 647 11.32 24.28 17.33
C ASP A 647 12.60 25.11 17.53
N ASP A 648 13.46 25.16 16.51
CA ASP A 648 14.75 25.83 16.60
C ASP A 648 14.65 27.36 16.69
N VAL A 649 13.49 27.94 16.34
CA VAL A 649 13.21 29.38 16.51
C VAL A 649 12.42 29.69 17.78
N GLY A 650 12.13 28.66 18.59
CA GLY A 650 11.49 28.77 19.90
C GLY A 650 9.96 28.68 19.88
N GLU A 651 9.34 28.46 18.72
CA GLU A 651 7.89 28.38 18.56
C GLU A 651 7.35 27.02 19.05
N PRO A 652 6.18 27.01 19.71
CA PRO A 652 5.57 25.77 20.20
C PRO A 652 5.00 24.94 19.05
N VAL A 653 5.40 23.68 18.98
CA VAL A 653 4.94 22.68 18.03
C VAL A 653 4.23 21.59 18.79
N HIS A 654 2.94 21.46 18.54
CA HIS A 654 2.12 20.37 19.07
C HIS A 654 2.22 19.15 18.16
N LEU A 655 2.30 17.96 18.76
CA LEU A 655 1.97 16.76 18.00
C LEU A 655 0.47 16.76 17.69
N ARG A 656 0.07 16.05 16.65
CA ARG A 656 -1.33 15.87 16.27
C ARG A 656 -1.80 14.49 16.69
N TYR A 657 -3.01 14.38 17.23
CA TYR A 657 -3.61 13.09 17.59
C TYR A 657 -4.50 12.54 16.47
N VAL A 658 -5.45 13.33 15.98
CA VAL A 658 -6.34 12.94 14.87
C VAL A 658 -6.60 14.15 13.97
N GLN A 659 -6.87 13.92 12.69
CA GLN A 659 -7.37 14.95 11.78
C GLN A 659 -8.51 14.40 10.94
N CYS A 660 -9.70 14.99 11.09
CA CYS A 660 -10.85 14.70 10.25
C CYS A 660 -10.85 15.56 8.98
N PRO A 661 -11.25 15.01 7.81
CA PRO A 661 -11.38 15.80 6.59
C PRO A 661 -12.55 16.79 6.67
N GLN A 662 -12.50 17.84 5.86
CA GLN A 662 -13.61 18.76 5.65
C GLN A 662 -14.72 18.10 4.82
N ALA A 663 -15.99 18.42 5.09
CA ALA A 663 -17.15 17.77 4.48
C ALA A 663 -17.02 16.23 4.40
N PRO A 664 -16.76 15.57 5.55
CA PRO A 664 -16.29 14.20 5.61
C PRO A 664 -17.31 13.18 5.10
N PHE A 665 -18.60 13.47 5.18
CA PHE A 665 -19.65 12.49 4.91
C PHE A 665 -20.38 12.74 3.59
N LEU A 666 -20.93 11.66 3.03
CA LEU A 666 -21.76 11.65 1.83
C LEU A 666 -23.23 11.94 2.15
N ASP A 667 -23.65 11.66 3.38
CA ASP A 667 -25.05 11.63 3.80
C ASP A 667 -25.44 12.78 4.75
N THR A 668 -24.47 13.60 5.18
CA THR A 668 -24.70 14.77 6.03
C THR A 668 -23.73 15.91 5.69
N ASP A 669 -24.08 17.14 6.09
CA ASP A 669 -23.22 18.33 5.97
C ASP A 669 -22.39 18.60 7.24
N GLU A 670 -22.35 17.65 8.18
CA GLU A 670 -21.62 17.78 9.45
C GLU A 670 -20.14 18.12 9.22
N GLN A 671 -19.61 19.04 10.02
CA GLN A 671 -18.21 19.47 9.98
C GLN A 671 -17.55 19.22 11.34
N ASN A 672 -16.22 19.28 11.38
CA ASN A 672 -15.45 19.14 12.62
C ASN A 672 -15.85 17.90 13.44
N VAL A 673 -16.10 16.79 12.74
CA VAL A 673 -16.74 15.61 13.31
C VAL A 673 -15.88 14.90 14.36
N CYS A 674 -14.59 15.21 14.43
CA CYS A 674 -13.67 14.75 15.48
C CYS A 674 -13.73 15.62 16.76
N ASP A 675 -14.20 16.87 16.69
CA ASP A 675 -14.07 17.83 17.80
C ASP A 675 -14.90 17.42 19.02
N GLY A 676 -14.32 17.57 20.20
CA GLY A 676 -14.98 17.25 21.47
C GLY A 676 -15.11 15.75 21.78
N LYS A 677 -14.43 14.88 21.03
CA LYS A 677 -14.45 13.42 21.19
C LYS A 677 -13.12 12.87 21.69
#